data_AF-A0A5C5YCQ6-F1
#
_entry.id   AF-A0A5C5YCQ6-F1
#
_cell.length_a   1.000
_cell.length_b   1.000
_cell.length_c   1.000
_cell.angle_alpha   90.00
_cell.angle_beta   90.00
_cell.angle_gamma   90.00
#
_symmetry.space_group_name_H-M   'P 1'
#
loop_
_entity.id
_entity.type
_entity.pdbx_description
1 polymer ?
#
loop_
_entity_poly.entity_id
_entity_poly.type
_entity_poly.pdbx_seq_one_letter_code
_entity_poly.pdbx_strand_id
1 'polypeptide(L)'
;MNANTKSHAVLRTLTCTLMLAALAAGVSGCRKRVESRFSAGDGGVGSAREDAAMLEADFAKLNNLPNNFPLELSPPTVLLDSRFSSNGQDVLVTVTQPEGVAGAPWNVLEIASGNANFRDLGVSSGDTVKLYMFPDSESRERQNATGEIDAQMVSHEATDLVVAQVLGDRRLQVVDSVRPPRDLTVWISEEVFANQPGVGMAGLDTLRDLGKVTAFGVKIPAENLPLNILAESVPTIAWPPRIEIWRVKDERMKAINRALGAYAKNGEPPLGWEPTPDAQEITRLTESFNRWLRSRTKAADSVVQPPARVETLPEALRNDAVLQDYLSGDALNRNSFADHEGRLIQQAAWCRDIGSWAAGDAFDPLPRATRLFDWVVRNVTLTDSPRVRNHHPWETLLYGRGGAAQRAWLFAQLCRQQRIDCCVVTLPIGEGSDEWLWCGVVDHGELYLFDPQLGLALTTPADEPIALSSLREDPSLLRGFDRPDSDYPVSADALAQASFAVVSEPLTMSSRAAQLQEQQSGSSAIVLHVDADAAAEQLQQAAGVDEVGLWPHPLANLRRELRIAGSDSVAAEKTRSAAALDLQPFAWTPQLWKARMLHIRGMLETEREAKKKGVLHDPIDDHRAAAQLYLSPRVRPSEKKLDTRVLNAERLRIYHRNKADATLWLGVLKHDQGEYTQAAQWFERVDTESPENTHLADAVRYGRARALEALGQREEAARLLSEDTSPQRFGNQIRAARLLGAGSQPAE
;
A
#
# COMPACT_ATOMS: atom_id res chain seq x y z
N MET A 1 -70.36 53.55 -8.64
CA MET A 1 -71.22 52.53 -9.28
C MET A 1 -70.32 51.51 -9.95
N ASN A 2 -70.52 50.23 -9.62
CA ASN A 2 -70.08 48.98 -10.27
C ASN A 2 -68.57 48.80 -10.54
N ALA A 3 -67.87 47.97 -9.77
CA ALA A 3 -67.86 46.50 -9.80
C ALA A 3 -67.14 45.94 -11.04
N ASN A 4 -65.82 45.73 -10.91
CA ASN A 4 -65.09 44.80 -11.75
C ASN A 4 -63.83 44.27 -11.04
N THR A 5 -64.00 43.34 -10.10
CA THR A 5 -62.90 42.63 -9.42
C THR A 5 -63.38 41.25 -8.96
N LYS A 6 -63.61 40.32 -9.90
CA LYS A 6 -63.85 38.90 -9.58
C LYS A 6 -63.19 37.88 -10.52
N SER A 7 -62.20 38.26 -11.33
CA SER A 7 -61.54 37.31 -12.26
C SER A 7 -60.07 36.96 -11.95
N HIS A 8 -59.47 37.51 -10.89
CA HIS A 8 -58.06 37.21 -10.56
C HIS A 8 -57.85 36.19 -9.42
N ALA A 9 -58.92 35.72 -8.78
CA ALA A 9 -58.81 34.74 -7.70
C ALA A 9 -58.75 33.28 -8.20
N VAL A 10 -59.38 32.97 -9.33
CA VAL A 10 -59.51 31.57 -9.81
C VAL A 10 -58.24 31.08 -10.55
N LEU A 11 -57.46 31.98 -11.15
CA LEU A 11 -56.25 31.59 -11.88
C LEU A 11 -55.05 31.30 -10.96
N ARG A 12 -55.02 31.85 -9.73
CA ARG A 12 -53.93 31.56 -8.75
C ARG A 12 -54.13 30.23 -8.02
N THR A 13 -55.37 29.77 -7.86
CA THR A 13 -55.65 28.50 -7.18
C THR A 13 -55.37 27.31 -8.10
N LEU A 14 -55.53 27.45 -9.43
CA LEU A 14 -55.22 26.38 -10.37
C LEU A 14 -53.70 26.13 -10.52
N THR A 15 -52.87 27.18 -10.48
CA THR A 15 -51.40 27.04 -10.59
C THR A 15 -50.77 26.44 -9.33
N CYS A 16 -51.31 26.75 -8.14
CA CYS A 16 -50.87 26.12 -6.89
C CYS A 16 -51.28 24.64 -6.81
N THR A 17 -52.42 24.25 -7.38
CA THR A 17 -52.89 22.85 -7.34
C THR A 17 -52.14 21.97 -8.34
N LEU A 18 -51.70 22.51 -9.48
CA LEU A 18 -50.85 21.80 -10.45
C LEU A 18 -49.39 21.69 -10.01
N MET A 19 -48.82 22.67 -9.29
CA MET A 19 -47.49 22.51 -8.69
C MET A 19 -47.46 21.50 -7.53
N LEU A 20 -48.54 21.39 -6.74
CA LEU A 20 -48.64 20.39 -5.68
C LEU A 20 -48.86 18.95 -6.20
N ALA A 21 -49.47 18.79 -7.38
CA ALA A 21 -49.60 17.48 -8.02
C ALA A 21 -48.30 17.02 -8.71
N ALA A 22 -47.49 17.94 -9.24
CA ALA A 22 -46.18 17.62 -9.81
C ALA A 22 -45.12 17.27 -8.74
N LEU A 23 -45.20 17.88 -7.55
CA LEU A 23 -44.37 17.51 -6.40
C LEU A 23 -44.75 16.16 -5.76
N ALA A 24 -45.95 15.64 -6.02
CA ALA A 24 -46.40 14.34 -5.50
C ALA A 24 -46.07 13.15 -6.43
N ALA A 25 -45.67 13.40 -7.69
CA ALA A 25 -45.30 12.35 -8.66
C ALA A 25 -43.78 12.08 -8.75
N GLY A 26 -42.94 12.96 -8.17
CA GLY A 26 -41.48 12.85 -8.19
C GLY A 26 -40.83 12.10 -7.02
N VAL A 27 -41.62 11.51 -6.11
CA VAL A 27 -41.10 10.75 -4.95
C VAL A 27 -41.61 9.31 -5.00
N SER A 28 -41.25 8.61 -6.07
CA SER A 28 -41.45 7.15 -6.18
C SER A 28 -40.13 6.43 -5.94
N GLY A 29 -39.57 6.67 -4.75
CA GLY A 29 -38.35 6.03 -4.24
C GLY A 29 -38.43 5.77 -2.73
N CYS A 30 -39.64 5.66 -2.18
CA CYS A 30 -39.82 5.18 -0.82
C CYS A 30 -39.48 3.69 -0.77
N ARG A 31 -38.22 3.36 -0.48
CA ARG A 31 -37.84 2.08 0.13
C ARG A 31 -38.83 1.82 1.25
N LYS A 32 -39.61 0.73 1.13
CA LYS A 32 -40.34 0.16 2.27
C LYS A 32 -39.32 0.03 3.40
N ARG A 33 -39.51 0.83 4.45
CA ARG A 33 -38.88 0.59 5.74
C ARG A 33 -39.40 -0.78 6.16
N VAL A 34 -38.63 -1.83 5.89
CA VAL A 34 -38.87 -3.14 6.48
C VAL A 34 -38.64 -2.93 7.96
N GLU A 35 -39.73 -2.69 8.69
CA GLU A 35 -39.74 -2.90 10.12
C GLU A 35 -39.26 -4.34 10.32
N SER A 36 -38.05 -4.48 10.85
CA SER A 36 -37.55 -5.77 11.31
C SER A 36 -38.46 -6.23 12.44
N ARG A 37 -39.53 -6.95 12.09
CA ARG A 37 -40.24 -7.80 13.03
C ARG A 37 -39.34 -8.98 13.31
N PHE A 38 -38.40 -8.78 14.23
CA PHE A 38 -37.82 -9.88 14.97
C PHE A 38 -38.98 -10.61 15.64
N SER A 39 -39.33 -11.80 15.13
CA SER A 39 -40.15 -12.72 15.90
C SER A 39 -39.29 -13.14 17.09
N ALA A 40 -39.55 -12.54 18.24
CA ALA A 40 -38.94 -12.92 19.50
C ALA A 40 -39.40 -14.34 19.84
N GLY A 41 -38.59 -15.34 19.47
CA GLY A 41 -38.54 -16.59 20.20
C GLY A 41 -38.01 -16.29 21.60
N ASP A 42 -38.64 -16.88 22.60
CA ASP A 42 -38.62 -16.51 24.04
C ASP A 42 -37.27 -16.73 24.78
N GLY A 43 -36.14 -16.67 24.05
CA GLY A 43 -34.78 -16.76 24.58
C GLY A 43 -33.75 -15.85 23.88
N GLY A 44 -34.14 -14.95 22.97
CA GLY A 44 -33.21 -14.28 22.03
C GLY A 44 -32.91 -12.78 22.22
N VAL A 45 -33.58 -12.07 23.13
CA VAL A 45 -33.44 -10.59 23.21
C VAL A 45 -32.14 -10.13 23.86
N GLY A 46 -31.56 -10.92 24.78
CA GLY A 46 -30.27 -10.63 25.41
C GLY A 46 -29.10 -10.73 24.43
N SER A 47 -29.03 -11.85 23.71
CA SER A 47 -27.94 -12.15 22.76
C SER A 47 -27.87 -11.16 21.59
N ALA A 48 -29.01 -10.74 21.02
CA ALA A 48 -28.99 -9.78 19.91
C ALA A 48 -28.48 -8.38 20.31
N ARG A 49 -28.77 -7.95 21.55
CA ARG A 49 -28.29 -6.67 22.10
C ARG A 49 -26.81 -6.74 22.44
N GLU A 50 -26.34 -7.86 22.97
CA GLU A 50 -24.93 -8.11 23.23
C GLU A 50 -24.11 -8.13 21.92
N ASP A 51 -24.61 -8.79 20.88
CA ASP A 51 -23.97 -8.83 19.55
C ASP A 51 -23.85 -7.44 18.91
N ALA A 52 -24.90 -6.61 19.03
CA ALA A 52 -24.88 -5.24 18.52
C ALA A 52 -23.87 -4.36 19.29
N ALA A 53 -23.83 -4.47 20.62
CA ALA A 53 -22.88 -3.74 21.45
C ALA A 53 -21.43 -4.17 21.18
N MET A 54 -21.19 -5.46 20.93
CA MET A 54 -19.87 -5.98 20.54
C MET A 54 -19.41 -5.37 19.21
N LEU A 55 -20.28 -5.35 18.19
CA LEU A 55 -19.94 -4.73 16.91
C LEU A 55 -19.68 -3.22 17.03
N GLU A 56 -20.51 -2.50 17.78
CA GLU A 56 -20.30 -1.07 18.01
C GLU A 56 -18.93 -0.81 18.65
N ALA A 57 -18.54 -1.63 19.64
CA ALA A 57 -17.21 -1.58 20.24
C ALA A 57 -16.10 -1.89 19.23
N ASP A 58 -16.29 -2.85 18.33
CA ASP A 58 -15.29 -3.21 17.31
C ASP A 58 -15.15 -2.14 16.21
N PHE A 59 -16.24 -1.49 15.80
CA PHE A 59 -16.16 -0.30 14.93
C PHE A 59 -15.50 0.88 15.63
N ALA A 60 -15.77 1.09 16.92
CA ALA A 60 -15.08 2.10 17.71
C ALA A 60 -13.57 1.81 17.81
N LYS A 61 -13.17 0.54 17.94
CA LYS A 61 -11.75 0.12 17.87
C LYS A 61 -11.16 0.33 16.47
N LEU A 62 -11.88 -0.04 15.40
CA LEU A 62 -11.46 0.19 14.01
C LEU A 62 -11.15 1.67 13.77
N ASN A 63 -12.05 2.55 14.20
CA ASN A 63 -11.89 4.01 14.09
C ASN A 63 -10.76 4.56 14.96
N ASN A 64 -10.37 3.86 16.03
CA ASN A 64 -9.32 4.25 16.97
C ASN A 64 -8.04 3.40 16.87
N LEU A 65 -7.87 2.63 15.79
CA LEU A 65 -6.68 1.81 15.57
C LEU A 65 -5.34 2.54 15.78
N PRO A 66 -5.16 3.81 15.36
CA PRO A 66 -3.92 4.56 15.62
C PRO A 66 -3.51 4.61 17.10
N ASN A 67 -4.44 4.40 18.03
CA ASN A 67 -4.20 4.44 19.47
C ASN A 67 -4.02 3.06 20.11
N ASN A 68 -4.17 1.97 19.34
CA ASN A 68 -4.28 0.61 19.87
C ASN A 68 -3.04 -0.27 19.60
N PHE A 69 -1.96 0.26 19.02
CA PHE A 69 -0.72 -0.51 18.83
C PHE A 69 0.51 0.19 19.42
N PRO A 70 1.54 -0.58 19.84
CA PRO A 70 2.73 -0.01 20.46
C PRO A 70 3.57 0.74 19.41
N LEU A 71 3.97 1.97 19.77
CA LEU A 71 4.77 2.86 18.92
C LEU A 71 6.28 2.68 19.06
N GLU A 72 6.70 1.97 20.09
CA GLU A 72 8.11 1.70 20.33
C GLU A 72 8.43 0.33 19.77
N LEU A 73 9.23 0.32 18.69
CA LEU A 73 10.04 -0.84 18.35
C LEU A 73 11.44 -0.55 18.87
N SER A 74 11.92 -1.36 19.80
CA SER A 74 13.32 -1.23 20.21
C SER A 74 14.18 -1.82 19.09
N PRO A 75 15.02 -1.02 18.42
CA PRO A 75 15.89 -1.56 17.38
C PRO A 75 16.82 -2.61 18.01
N PRO A 76 17.24 -3.62 17.24
CA PRO A 76 18.24 -4.52 17.74
C PRO A 76 19.49 -3.74 18.14
N THR A 77 19.91 -3.95 19.38
CA THR A 77 21.09 -3.35 19.99
C THR A 77 22.27 -4.22 19.59
N VAL A 78 23.28 -3.63 18.97
CA VAL A 78 24.54 -4.35 18.72
C VAL A 78 25.21 -4.55 20.08
N LEU A 79 25.39 -5.82 20.46
CA LEU A 79 26.14 -6.20 21.66
C LEU A 79 27.62 -6.37 21.35
N LEU A 80 27.93 -6.84 20.14
CA LEU A 80 29.30 -7.13 19.72
C LEU A 80 29.46 -6.81 18.24
N ASP A 81 30.44 -5.98 17.94
CA ASP A 81 31.07 -5.80 16.64
C ASP A 81 32.49 -5.24 16.87
N SER A 82 33.17 -4.81 15.82
CA SER A 82 34.52 -4.25 15.95
C SER A 82 34.62 -3.07 16.92
N ARG A 83 33.57 -2.26 17.08
CA ARG A 83 33.53 -1.09 17.96
C ARG A 83 33.40 -1.47 19.43
N PHE A 84 32.74 -2.58 19.72
CA PHE A 84 32.58 -3.14 21.06
C PHE A 84 33.69 -4.14 21.42
N SER A 85 34.60 -4.43 20.47
CA SER A 85 35.82 -5.16 20.76
C SER A 85 36.80 -4.30 21.57
N SER A 86 37.63 -4.95 22.39
CA SER A 86 38.60 -4.28 23.25
C SER A 86 39.73 -3.57 22.48
N ASN A 87 39.90 -3.85 21.18
CA ASN A 87 40.95 -3.29 20.34
C ASN A 87 40.43 -2.54 19.09
N GLY A 88 39.11 -2.37 18.95
CA GLY A 88 38.51 -1.69 17.80
C GLY A 88 38.58 -2.48 16.48
N GLN A 89 38.98 -3.76 16.50
CA GLN A 89 39.13 -4.61 15.31
C GLN A 89 38.00 -5.64 15.21
N ASP A 90 37.81 -6.21 14.03
CA ASP A 90 36.84 -7.27 13.82
C ASP A 90 37.03 -8.43 14.80
N VAL A 91 35.91 -9.01 15.24
CA VAL A 91 35.90 -10.11 16.20
C VAL A 91 35.82 -11.39 15.41
N LEU A 92 36.89 -12.18 15.48
CA LEU A 92 37.02 -13.41 14.72
C LEU A 92 36.70 -14.60 15.61
N VAL A 93 36.00 -15.60 15.08
CA VAL A 93 35.69 -16.83 15.80
C VAL A 93 36.19 -18.07 15.08
N THR A 94 36.58 -19.09 15.81
CA THR A 94 36.66 -20.46 15.29
C THR A 94 35.30 -21.12 15.45
N VAL A 95 34.86 -21.83 14.41
CA VAL A 95 33.69 -22.71 14.49
C VAL A 95 34.19 -24.11 14.85
N THR A 96 33.55 -24.77 15.80
CA THR A 96 33.92 -26.12 16.25
C THR A 96 32.67 -26.98 16.51
N GLN A 97 32.88 -28.29 16.64
CA GLN A 97 31.85 -29.21 17.14
C GLN A 97 31.85 -29.21 18.67
N PRO A 98 30.69 -29.48 19.31
CA PRO A 98 30.62 -29.79 20.74
C PRO A 98 31.62 -30.89 21.13
N GLU A 99 32.38 -30.65 22.20
CA GLU A 99 33.34 -31.62 22.71
C GLU A 99 32.67 -32.93 23.15
N GLY A 100 33.30 -34.06 22.82
CA GLY A 100 32.86 -35.38 23.28
C GLY A 100 31.66 -35.99 22.54
N VAL A 101 31.15 -35.33 21.49
CA VAL A 101 30.02 -35.85 20.69
C VAL A 101 30.47 -36.10 19.25
N ALA A 102 30.77 -37.36 18.93
CA ALA A 102 31.16 -37.75 17.58
C ALA A 102 30.00 -37.50 16.59
N GLY A 103 30.29 -36.78 15.50
CA GLY A 103 29.29 -36.44 14.47
C GLY A 103 28.37 -35.27 14.84
N ALA A 104 28.68 -34.51 15.89
CA ALA A 104 27.90 -33.34 16.26
C ALA A 104 27.95 -32.22 15.19
N PRO A 105 26.90 -31.39 15.08
CA PRO A 105 26.91 -30.26 14.16
C PRO A 105 27.99 -29.23 14.52
N TRP A 106 28.52 -28.54 13.51
CA TRP A 106 29.40 -27.38 13.69
C TRP A 106 28.58 -26.19 14.18
N ASN A 107 28.38 -26.07 15.49
CA ASN A 107 27.51 -25.06 16.08
C ASN A 107 28.09 -24.37 17.32
N VAL A 108 29.37 -24.57 17.62
CA VAL A 108 30.08 -23.88 18.71
C VAL A 108 30.99 -22.81 18.12
N LEU A 109 30.82 -21.57 18.56
CA LEU A 109 31.65 -20.44 18.18
C LEU A 109 32.57 -20.06 19.35
N GLU A 110 33.87 -19.97 19.08
CA GLU A 110 34.87 -19.55 20.06
C GLU A 110 35.64 -18.32 19.56
N ILE A 111 35.72 -17.26 20.37
CA ILE A 111 36.44 -16.04 20.01
C ILE A 111 37.92 -16.37 19.86
N ALA A 112 38.43 -16.23 18.63
CA ALA A 112 39.82 -16.48 18.27
C ALA A 112 40.68 -15.22 18.44
N SER A 113 40.14 -14.05 18.09
CA SER A 113 40.84 -12.75 18.15
C SER A 113 41.19 -12.28 19.56
N GLY A 114 40.50 -12.81 20.57
CA GLY A 114 40.70 -12.47 21.99
C GLY A 114 40.40 -11.03 22.37
N ASN A 115 39.69 -10.31 21.51
CA ASN A 115 39.31 -8.92 21.69
C ASN A 115 37.85 -8.75 22.14
N ALA A 116 37.20 -9.80 22.64
CA ALA A 116 35.82 -9.72 23.12
C ALA A 116 35.52 -10.80 24.17
N ASN A 117 34.51 -10.55 24.99
CA ASN A 117 33.98 -11.46 25.99
C ASN A 117 32.45 -11.44 25.94
N PHE A 118 31.83 -12.59 25.64
CA PHE A 118 30.38 -12.72 25.48
C PHE A 118 29.63 -12.41 26.78
N ARG A 119 30.14 -12.83 27.95
CA ARG A 119 29.46 -12.61 29.23
C ARG A 119 29.53 -11.15 29.67
N ASP A 120 30.67 -10.50 29.49
CA ASP A 120 30.84 -9.08 29.86
C ASP A 120 29.97 -8.16 28.99
N LEU A 121 29.81 -8.52 27.72
CA LEU A 121 28.89 -7.84 26.78
C LEU A 121 27.43 -8.22 27.02
N GLY A 122 27.18 -9.09 28.00
CA GLY A 122 25.87 -9.52 28.42
C GLY A 122 25.12 -10.34 27.38
N VAL A 123 25.81 -11.03 26.46
CA VAL A 123 25.21 -11.93 25.45
C VAL A 123 24.43 -13.04 26.14
N SER A 124 23.28 -13.41 25.59
CA SER A 124 22.40 -14.44 26.13
C SER A 124 21.75 -15.30 25.04
N SER A 125 21.12 -16.40 25.46
CA SER A 125 20.24 -17.18 24.59
C SER A 125 19.22 -16.27 23.90
N GLY A 126 18.97 -16.51 22.61
CA GLY A 126 18.02 -15.76 21.78
C GLY A 126 18.60 -14.52 21.09
N ASP A 127 19.83 -14.11 21.38
CA ASP A 127 20.52 -13.08 20.60
C ASP A 127 20.87 -13.59 19.19
N THR A 128 20.95 -12.70 18.21
CA THR A 128 21.29 -13.04 16.82
C THR A 128 22.78 -12.89 16.61
N VAL A 129 23.43 -13.91 16.05
CA VAL A 129 24.83 -13.87 15.60
C VAL A 129 24.82 -13.69 14.09
N LYS A 130 25.42 -12.61 13.59
CA LYS A 130 25.73 -12.44 12.17
C LYS A 130 27.12 -13.01 11.91
N LEU A 131 27.20 -14.11 11.17
CA LEU A 131 28.46 -14.78 10.82
C LEU A 131 28.85 -14.44 9.38
N TYR A 132 29.94 -13.71 9.21
CA TYR A 132 30.45 -13.28 7.90
C TYR A 132 31.60 -14.21 7.50
N MET A 133 31.33 -15.09 6.53
CA MET A 133 32.31 -16.11 6.14
C MET A 133 32.39 -16.38 4.63
N PHE A 134 31.34 -16.10 3.85
CA PHE A 134 31.30 -16.37 2.41
C PHE A 134 31.22 -15.09 1.58
N PRO A 135 31.88 -15.03 0.41
CA PRO A 135 31.77 -13.91 -0.53
C PRO A 135 30.32 -13.70 -1.00
N ASP A 136 29.94 -12.46 -1.29
CA ASP A 136 28.62 -12.10 -1.82
C ASP A 136 28.41 -12.57 -3.28
N SER A 137 27.16 -12.51 -3.77
CA SER A 137 26.80 -12.95 -5.12
C SER A 137 27.63 -12.32 -6.24
N GLU A 138 27.91 -11.03 -6.16
CA GLU A 138 28.65 -10.30 -7.20
C GLU A 138 30.14 -10.66 -7.20
N SER A 139 30.72 -10.84 -6.01
CA SER A 139 32.10 -11.32 -5.83
C SER A 139 32.24 -12.77 -6.27
N ARG A 140 31.23 -13.61 -6.02
CA ARG A 140 31.15 -15.01 -6.47
C ARG A 140 31.09 -15.12 -7.99
N GLU A 141 30.25 -14.33 -8.65
CA GLU A 141 30.14 -14.35 -10.11
C GLU A 141 31.46 -13.92 -10.77
N ARG A 142 32.11 -12.89 -10.24
CA ARG A 142 33.45 -12.50 -10.67
C ARG A 142 34.47 -13.61 -10.45
N GLN A 143 34.50 -14.23 -9.26
CA GLN A 143 35.39 -15.36 -8.96
C GLN A 143 35.26 -16.48 -9.99
N ASN A 144 34.01 -16.87 -10.26
CA ASN A 144 33.70 -17.96 -11.16
C ASN A 144 34.06 -17.65 -12.61
N ALA A 145 34.07 -16.36 -12.99
CA ALA A 145 34.41 -15.92 -14.34
C ALA A 145 35.92 -15.74 -14.57
N THR A 146 36.66 -15.23 -13.58
CA THR A 146 38.07 -14.79 -13.77
C THR A 146 39.10 -15.69 -13.11
N GLY A 147 38.75 -16.50 -12.10
CA GLY A 147 39.69 -17.32 -11.35
C GLY A 147 40.68 -16.55 -10.45
N GLU A 148 40.85 -15.25 -10.66
CA GLU A 148 41.62 -14.33 -9.81
C GLU A 148 40.69 -13.42 -9.03
N ILE A 149 40.96 -13.26 -7.73
CA ILE A 149 40.37 -12.21 -6.90
C ILE A 149 41.44 -11.57 -6.01
N ASP A 150 41.40 -10.25 -5.92
CA ASP A 150 42.01 -9.51 -4.83
C ASP A 150 41.21 -9.73 -3.55
N ALA A 151 41.77 -10.49 -2.60
CA ALA A 151 41.15 -10.77 -1.30
C ALA A 151 40.75 -9.50 -0.52
N GLN A 152 41.33 -8.33 -0.84
CA GLN A 152 41.00 -7.06 -0.21
C GLN A 152 39.70 -6.43 -0.74
N MET A 153 39.15 -6.91 -1.86
CA MET A 153 37.92 -6.39 -2.48
C MET A 153 36.71 -7.31 -2.34
N VAL A 154 36.84 -8.43 -1.63
CA VAL A 154 35.74 -9.38 -1.42
C VAL A 154 34.84 -8.91 -0.30
N SER A 155 33.59 -8.58 -0.62
CA SER A 155 32.52 -8.40 0.38
C SER A 155 31.89 -9.75 0.74
N HIS A 156 31.58 -9.94 2.02
CA HIS A 156 31.02 -11.19 2.54
C HIS A 156 29.54 -11.03 2.92
N GLU A 157 28.73 -12.04 2.61
CA GLU A 157 27.34 -12.15 3.05
C GLU A 157 27.29 -12.67 4.51
N ALA A 158 26.38 -12.09 5.29
CA ALA A 158 26.15 -12.51 6.67
C ALA A 158 25.16 -13.67 6.73
N THR A 159 25.51 -14.73 7.46
CA THR A 159 24.55 -15.76 7.87
C THR A 159 24.02 -15.42 9.25
N ASP A 160 22.72 -15.23 9.38
CA ASP A 160 22.07 -14.97 10.67
C ASP A 160 21.81 -16.29 11.41
N LEU A 161 22.38 -16.42 12.61
CA LEU A 161 22.25 -17.56 13.51
C LEU A 161 21.65 -17.09 14.84
N VAL A 162 21.11 -18.01 15.64
CA VAL A 162 20.55 -17.69 16.96
C VAL A 162 21.43 -18.31 18.05
N VAL A 163 21.81 -17.53 19.06
CA VAL A 163 22.51 -18.05 20.25
C VAL A 163 21.57 -19.01 20.98
N ALA A 164 21.95 -20.28 21.06
CA ALA A 164 21.28 -21.28 21.89
C ALA A 164 21.70 -21.15 23.35
N GLN A 165 23.01 -21.02 23.60
CA GLN A 165 23.55 -20.91 24.95
C GLN A 165 24.91 -20.24 24.95
N VAL A 166 25.22 -19.44 25.97
CA VAL A 166 26.58 -18.94 26.23
C VAL A 166 27.31 -19.93 27.13
N LEU A 167 28.29 -20.64 26.57
CA LEU A 167 29.02 -21.72 27.24
C LEU A 167 30.11 -21.18 28.18
N GLY A 168 30.69 -20.03 27.84
CA GLY A 168 31.73 -19.36 28.61
C GLY A 168 32.00 -17.95 28.11
N ASP A 169 33.03 -17.32 28.66
CA ASP A 169 33.41 -15.94 28.35
C ASP A 169 33.75 -15.74 26.86
N ARG A 170 34.30 -16.78 26.21
CA ARG A 170 34.70 -16.75 24.81
C ARG A 170 34.00 -17.78 23.94
N ARG A 171 33.09 -18.57 24.51
CA ARG A 171 32.43 -19.70 23.81
C ARG A 171 30.93 -19.57 23.90
N LEU A 172 30.26 -19.70 22.77
CA LEU A 172 28.80 -19.82 22.69
C LEU A 172 28.40 -20.92 21.72
N GLN A 173 27.19 -21.43 21.89
CA GLN A 173 26.55 -22.38 20.98
C GLN A 173 25.39 -21.70 20.27
N VAL A 174 25.23 -21.98 18.97
CA VAL A 174 24.09 -21.53 18.16
C VAL A 174 23.09 -22.68 17.93
N VAL A 175 21.82 -22.31 17.70
CA VAL A 175 20.71 -23.26 17.51
C VAL A 175 20.94 -24.11 16.26
N ASP A 176 21.20 -23.45 15.14
CA ASP A 176 21.42 -24.11 13.85
C ASP A 176 22.90 -24.44 13.65
N SER A 177 23.16 -25.53 12.93
CA SER A 177 24.51 -25.83 12.44
C SER A 177 24.96 -24.73 11.48
N VAL A 178 26.20 -24.26 11.61
CA VAL A 178 26.85 -23.43 10.59
C VAL A 178 26.96 -24.25 9.32
N ARG A 179 26.32 -23.78 8.25
CA ARG A 179 26.35 -24.40 6.92
C ARG A 179 26.72 -23.36 5.88
N PRO A 180 27.43 -23.76 4.81
CA PRO A 180 27.57 -22.90 3.65
C PRO A 180 26.22 -22.69 2.94
N PRO A 181 26.06 -21.59 2.18
CA PRO A 181 24.93 -21.37 1.31
C PRO A 181 24.71 -22.57 0.37
N ARG A 182 23.45 -22.97 0.16
CA ARG A 182 23.11 -24.15 -0.65
C ARG A 182 23.54 -24.01 -2.12
N ASP A 183 23.61 -22.78 -2.60
CA ASP A 183 24.01 -22.40 -3.96
C ASP A 183 25.53 -22.27 -4.12
N LEU A 184 26.31 -22.29 -3.03
CA LEU A 184 27.76 -22.21 -3.12
C LEU A 184 28.32 -23.54 -3.65
N THR A 185 29.01 -23.50 -4.78
CA THR A 185 29.78 -24.65 -5.29
C THR A 185 31.26 -24.35 -5.26
N VAL A 186 32.07 -25.32 -4.85
CA VAL A 186 33.53 -25.18 -4.75
C VAL A 186 34.22 -26.22 -5.61
N TRP A 187 35.43 -25.89 -6.05
CA TRP A 187 36.34 -26.84 -6.69
C TRP A 187 37.31 -27.35 -5.64
N ILE A 188 37.39 -28.68 -5.49
CA ILE A 188 38.38 -29.29 -4.61
C ILE A 188 39.28 -30.22 -5.41
N SER A 189 40.54 -30.35 -5.01
CA SER A 189 41.46 -31.27 -5.68
C SER A 189 40.95 -32.70 -5.61
N GLU A 190 41.29 -33.50 -6.61
CA GLU A 190 40.89 -34.91 -6.65
C GLU A 190 41.38 -35.68 -5.42
N GLU A 191 42.57 -35.32 -4.92
CA GLU A 191 43.15 -35.90 -3.70
C GLU A 191 42.32 -35.58 -2.45
N VAL A 192 41.87 -34.34 -2.28
CA VAL A 192 41.01 -33.92 -1.16
C VAL A 192 39.64 -34.58 -1.23
N PHE A 193 39.10 -34.77 -2.44
CA PHE A 193 37.84 -35.46 -2.65
C PHE A 193 37.93 -36.97 -2.39
N ALA A 194 39.01 -37.62 -2.84
CA ALA A 194 39.25 -39.05 -2.66
C ALA A 194 39.43 -39.46 -1.19
N ASN A 195 39.84 -38.52 -0.34
CA ASN A 195 40.03 -38.72 1.09
C ASN A 195 38.76 -38.48 1.93
N GLN A 196 37.60 -38.17 1.32
CA GLN A 196 36.35 -37.94 2.05
C GLN A 196 35.68 -39.23 2.56
N PRO A 197 35.20 -39.28 3.81
CA PRO A 197 34.48 -40.44 4.33
C PRO A 197 33.18 -40.69 3.55
N GLY A 198 33.02 -41.89 3.00
CA GLY A 198 31.81 -42.29 2.26
C GLY A 198 31.86 -42.04 0.75
N VAL A 199 32.94 -41.44 0.24
CA VAL A 199 33.19 -41.26 -1.20
C VAL A 199 34.47 -42.02 -1.57
N GLY A 200 34.32 -43.23 -2.09
CA GLY A 200 35.47 -44.00 -2.59
C GLY A 200 35.93 -43.53 -3.98
N MET A 201 37.14 -43.92 -4.40
CA MET A 201 37.70 -43.67 -5.74
C MET A 201 36.72 -43.94 -6.90
N ALA A 202 35.77 -44.88 -6.75
CA ALA A 202 34.71 -45.17 -7.73
C ALA A 202 33.77 -43.97 -8.03
N GLY A 203 33.63 -43.01 -7.11
CA GLY A 203 32.86 -41.79 -7.32
C GLY A 203 33.56 -40.77 -8.22
N LEU A 204 34.89 -40.78 -8.27
CA LEU A 204 35.69 -39.85 -9.09
C LEU A 204 35.56 -40.12 -10.57
N ASP A 205 35.62 -41.39 -10.98
CA ASP A 205 35.43 -41.80 -12.38
C ASP A 205 34.02 -41.45 -12.86
N THR A 206 33.01 -41.70 -12.03
CA THR A 206 31.61 -41.32 -12.32
C THR A 206 31.44 -39.81 -12.49
N LEU A 207 32.15 -39.00 -11.71
CA LEU A 207 32.10 -37.53 -11.84
C LEU A 207 32.89 -37.02 -13.06
N ARG A 208 33.97 -37.70 -13.45
CA ARG A 208 34.70 -37.44 -14.70
C ARG A 208 33.79 -37.69 -15.90
N ASP A 209 33.05 -38.80 -15.90
CA ASP A 209 32.09 -39.15 -16.96
C ASP A 209 30.92 -38.15 -17.05
N LEU A 210 30.52 -37.55 -15.93
CA LEU A 210 29.51 -36.49 -15.87
C LEU A 210 30.05 -35.09 -16.19
N GLY A 211 31.34 -34.95 -16.54
CA GLY A 211 31.98 -33.66 -16.83
C GLY A 211 32.10 -32.73 -15.61
N LYS A 212 31.99 -33.28 -14.40
CA LYS A 212 32.08 -32.52 -13.13
C LYS A 212 33.50 -32.42 -12.58
N VAL A 213 34.45 -33.07 -13.23
CA VAL A 213 35.89 -32.95 -12.96
C VAL A 213 36.55 -32.16 -14.10
N THR A 214 37.28 -31.11 -13.75
CA THR A 214 38.03 -30.28 -14.70
C THR A 214 39.50 -30.20 -14.29
N ALA A 215 40.31 -29.43 -15.03
CA ALA A 215 41.69 -29.14 -14.65
C ALA A 215 41.83 -28.48 -13.25
N PHE A 216 40.73 -27.94 -12.71
CA PHE A 216 40.68 -27.30 -11.40
C PHE A 216 40.19 -28.23 -10.28
N GLY A 217 39.88 -29.50 -10.58
CA GLY A 217 39.41 -30.50 -9.61
C GLY A 217 37.94 -30.87 -9.78
N VAL A 218 37.29 -31.32 -8.70
CA VAL A 218 35.89 -31.77 -8.66
C VAL A 218 34.98 -30.64 -8.20
N LYS A 219 33.93 -30.31 -8.98
CA LYS A 219 32.91 -29.31 -8.60
C LYS A 219 31.84 -29.92 -7.71
N ILE A 220 31.70 -29.41 -6.49
CA ILE A 220 30.80 -29.97 -5.47
C ILE A 220 30.02 -28.84 -4.79
N PRO A 221 28.72 -29.02 -4.50
CA PRO A 221 28.00 -28.11 -3.60
C PRO A 221 28.68 -28.08 -2.23
N ALA A 222 29.02 -26.88 -1.76
CA ALA A 222 29.75 -26.67 -0.52
C ALA A 222 29.03 -27.28 0.69
N GLU A 223 27.69 -27.32 0.68
CA GLU A 223 26.90 -27.96 1.74
C GLU A 223 27.18 -29.45 1.97
N ASN A 224 27.81 -30.11 0.99
CA ASN A 224 28.21 -31.51 1.08
C ASN A 224 29.63 -31.70 1.64
N LEU A 225 30.35 -30.63 1.92
CA LEU A 225 31.73 -30.69 2.42
C LEU A 225 31.79 -30.28 3.90
N PRO A 226 32.62 -30.97 4.71
CA PRO A 226 32.93 -30.53 6.05
C PRO A 226 33.56 -29.13 6.06
N LEU A 227 33.24 -28.34 7.10
CA LEU A 227 33.63 -26.92 7.17
C LEU A 227 35.15 -26.69 7.16
N ASN A 228 35.92 -27.60 7.77
CA ASN A 228 37.38 -27.56 7.76
C ASN A 228 37.95 -27.74 6.34
N ILE A 229 37.36 -28.62 5.53
CA ILE A 229 37.77 -28.84 4.14
C ILE A 229 37.38 -27.63 3.28
N LEU A 230 36.22 -27.02 3.54
CA LEU A 230 35.82 -25.78 2.87
C LEU A 230 36.80 -24.64 3.14
N ALA A 231 37.23 -24.47 4.40
CA ALA A 231 38.19 -23.43 4.77
C ALA A 231 39.53 -23.58 4.03
N GLU A 232 39.97 -24.81 3.77
CA GLU A 232 41.20 -25.09 3.02
C GLU A 232 41.01 -24.94 1.50
N SER A 233 39.80 -25.21 1.01
CA SER A 233 39.53 -25.31 -0.43
C SER A 233 39.09 -24.00 -1.08
N VAL A 234 38.67 -23.01 -0.29
CA VAL A 234 38.18 -21.72 -0.81
C VAL A 234 39.12 -20.60 -0.36
N PRO A 235 39.96 -20.06 -1.26
CA PRO A 235 40.99 -19.08 -0.89
C PRO A 235 40.43 -17.73 -0.41
N THR A 236 39.11 -17.51 -0.53
CA THR A 236 38.41 -16.27 -0.18
C THR A 236 37.50 -16.38 1.05
N ILE A 237 37.47 -17.53 1.73
CA ILE A 237 36.78 -17.65 3.02
C ILE A 237 37.63 -16.95 4.09
N ALA A 238 37.03 -15.97 4.77
CA ALA A 238 37.65 -15.40 5.97
C ALA A 238 37.64 -16.48 7.07
N TRP A 239 38.78 -17.12 7.30
CA TRP A 239 38.95 -18.12 8.36
C TRP A 239 40.10 -17.71 9.29
N PRO A 240 39.85 -17.44 10.57
CA PRO A 240 38.56 -17.51 11.28
C PRO A 240 37.52 -16.46 10.83
N PRO A 241 36.22 -16.79 10.76
CA PRO A 241 35.16 -15.87 10.33
C PRO A 241 34.91 -14.72 11.29
N ARG A 242 34.45 -13.59 10.73
CA ARG A 242 34.02 -12.43 11.51
C ARG A 242 32.61 -12.63 12.05
N ILE A 243 32.35 -12.18 13.28
CA ILE A 243 31.01 -12.13 13.84
C ILE A 243 30.58 -10.73 14.27
N GLU A 244 29.27 -10.54 14.30
CA GLU A 244 28.61 -9.52 15.10
C GLU A 244 27.49 -10.18 15.92
N ILE A 245 27.18 -9.64 17.10
CA ILE A 245 26.05 -10.10 17.93
C ILE A 245 25.07 -8.97 18.15
N TRP A 246 23.82 -9.26 17.87
CA TRP A 246 22.72 -8.33 17.88
C TRP A 246 21.66 -8.83 18.84
N ARG A 247 21.38 -8.06 19.89
CA ARG A 247 20.23 -8.29 20.76
C ARG A 247 19.02 -7.62 20.16
N VAL A 248 18.08 -8.42 19.67
CA VAL A 248 16.76 -7.89 19.36
C VAL A 248 16.01 -7.72 20.68
N LYS A 249 15.93 -6.48 21.17
CA LYS A 249 15.16 -6.15 22.39
C LYS A 249 13.65 -6.34 22.18
N ASP A 250 13.20 -6.42 20.94
CA ASP A 250 11.80 -6.54 20.57
C ASP A 250 11.56 -7.70 19.60
N GLU A 251 10.95 -8.79 20.10
CA GLU A 251 10.56 -9.94 19.27
C GLU A 251 9.67 -9.54 18.08
N ARG A 252 8.99 -8.39 18.14
CA ARG A 252 8.23 -7.84 17.00
C ARG A 252 9.13 -7.50 15.82
N MET A 253 10.33 -6.98 16.04
CA MET A 253 11.28 -6.69 14.95
C MET A 253 11.74 -7.98 14.24
N LYS A 254 11.99 -9.06 15.00
CA LYS A 254 12.25 -10.38 14.41
C LYS A 254 11.05 -10.86 13.61
N ALA A 255 9.83 -10.73 14.15
CA ALA A 255 8.62 -11.13 13.45
C ALA A 255 8.41 -10.34 12.15
N ILE A 256 8.64 -9.02 12.16
CA ILE A 256 8.56 -8.16 10.97
C ILE A 256 9.57 -8.62 9.92
N ASN A 257 10.84 -8.78 10.28
CA ASN A 257 11.88 -9.19 9.32
C ASN A 257 11.63 -10.60 8.77
N ARG A 258 11.14 -11.53 9.60
CA ARG A 258 10.73 -12.87 9.16
C ARG A 258 9.56 -12.80 8.17
N ALA A 259 8.54 -12.00 8.44
CA ALA A 259 7.39 -11.85 7.55
C ALA A 259 7.78 -11.20 6.21
N LEU A 260 8.56 -10.11 6.24
CA LEU A 260 9.09 -9.47 5.04
C LEU A 260 9.94 -10.44 4.20
N GLY A 261 10.83 -11.18 4.86
CA GLY A 261 11.69 -12.17 4.20
C GLY A 261 10.91 -13.37 3.64
N ALA A 262 9.92 -13.87 4.38
CA ALA A 262 9.05 -14.97 3.95
C ALA A 262 8.24 -14.59 2.70
N TYR A 263 7.67 -13.39 2.67
CA TYR A 263 6.98 -12.92 1.47
C TYR A 263 7.95 -12.65 0.32
N ALA A 264 9.05 -11.93 0.55
CA ALA A 264 10.02 -11.63 -0.50
C ALA A 264 10.50 -12.91 -1.20
N LYS A 265 10.88 -13.92 -0.41
CA LYS A 265 11.42 -15.19 -0.91
C LYS A 265 10.35 -16.13 -1.44
N ASN A 266 9.31 -16.39 -0.65
CA ASN A 266 8.36 -17.49 -0.91
C ASN A 266 6.97 -17.02 -1.35
N GLY A 267 6.66 -15.71 -1.26
CA GLY A 267 5.30 -15.22 -1.51
C GLY A 267 4.28 -15.65 -0.47
N GLU A 268 4.72 -15.91 0.76
CA GLU A 268 3.86 -16.38 1.84
C GLU A 268 3.66 -15.32 2.95
N PRO A 269 2.41 -15.06 3.37
CA PRO A 269 1.16 -15.52 2.74
C PRO A 269 0.92 -14.85 1.37
N PRO A 270 0.04 -15.40 0.52
CA PRO A 270 -0.19 -14.86 -0.82
C PRO A 270 -0.97 -13.54 -0.84
N LEU A 271 -1.72 -13.24 0.22
CA LEU A 271 -2.46 -12.00 0.44
C LEU A 271 -2.30 -11.60 1.91
N GLY A 272 -2.31 -10.30 2.21
CA GLY A 272 -2.21 -9.82 3.59
C GLY A 272 -0.87 -10.14 4.25
N TRP A 273 0.20 -10.13 3.46
CA TRP A 273 1.56 -10.46 3.89
C TRP A 273 2.24 -9.35 4.69
N GLU A 274 1.66 -8.15 4.69
CA GLU A 274 2.27 -6.92 5.20
C GLU A 274 2.34 -6.91 6.74
N PRO A 275 3.54 -6.96 7.35
CA PRO A 275 3.68 -6.93 8.81
C PRO A 275 3.59 -5.49 9.35
N THR A 276 2.45 -4.85 9.16
CA THR A 276 2.22 -3.48 9.63
C THR A 276 2.15 -3.42 11.16
N PRO A 277 2.43 -2.26 11.77
CA PRO A 277 2.38 -2.11 13.23
C PRO A 277 1.04 -2.46 13.88
N ASP A 278 -0.06 -2.33 13.14
CA ASP A 278 -1.44 -2.60 13.57
C ASP A 278 -1.97 -3.98 13.16
N ALA A 279 -1.17 -4.83 12.50
CA ALA A 279 -1.62 -6.10 11.92
C ALA A 279 -2.27 -7.04 12.96
N GLN A 280 -1.75 -7.07 14.18
CA GLN A 280 -2.34 -7.87 15.26
C GLN A 280 -3.73 -7.38 15.68
N GLU A 281 -3.94 -6.05 15.72
CA GLU A 281 -5.26 -5.50 16.04
C GLU A 281 -6.25 -5.74 14.91
N ILE A 282 -5.82 -5.62 13.66
CA ILE A 282 -6.64 -5.97 12.48
C ILE A 282 -7.05 -7.44 12.52
N THR A 283 -6.13 -8.35 12.85
CA THR A 283 -6.42 -9.79 12.98
C THR A 283 -7.48 -10.03 14.05
N ARG A 284 -7.32 -9.44 15.25
CA ARG A 284 -8.30 -9.56 16.34
C ARG A 284 -9.67 -8.99 15.98
N LEU A 285 -9.70 -7.85 15.27
CA LEU A 285 -10.96 -7.27 14.78
C LEU A 285 -11.64 -8.20 13.78
N THR A 286 -10.88 -8.75 12.83
CA THR A 286 -11.40 -9.70 11.84
C THR A 286 -11.95 -10.95 12.51
N GLU A 287 -11.25 -11.50 13.52
CA GLU A 287 -11.74 -12.61 14.34
C GLU A 287 -13.03 -12.27 15.10
N SER A 288 -13.13 -11.03 15.61
CA SER A 288 -14.33 -10.56 16.32
C SER A 288 -15.52 -10.42 15.36
N PHE A 289 -15.32 -9.83 14.18
CA PHE A 289 -16.33 -9.81 13.11
C PHE A 289 -16.74 -11.22 12.68
N ASN A 290 -15.80 -12.16 12.61
CA ASN A 290 -16.07 -13.56 12.32
C ASN A 290 -16.87 -14.26 13.43
N ARG A 291 -16.59 -13.94 14.70
CA ARG A 291 -17.38 -14.45 15.83
C ARG A 291 -18.81 -13.94 15.77
N TRP A 292 -18.98 -12.65 15.49
CA TRP A 292 -20.29 -12.04 15.25
C TRP A 292 -21.02 -12.67 14.07
N LEU A 293 -20.35 -12.84 12.93
CA LEU A 293 -20.99 -13.39 11.73
C LEU A 293 -21.47 -14.83 11.95
N ARG A 294 -20.72 -15.62 12.73
CA ARG A 294 -21.10 -17.00 13.11
C ARG A 294 -22.21 -17.08 14.15
N SER A 295 -22.41 -16.05 14.99
CA SER A 295 -23.53 -16.05 15.94
C SER A 295 -24.88 -15.88 15.22
N ARG A 296 -24.88 -15.41 13.97
CA ARG A 296 -26.09 -15.21 13.19
C ARG A 296 -26.52 -16.47 12.45
N THR A 297 -27.82 -16.75 12.54
CA THR A 297 -28.45 -17.75 11.65
C THR A 297 -28.58 -17.12 10.27
N LYS A 298 -27.94 -17.73 9.26
CA LYS A 298 -28.06 -17.28 7.87
C LYS A 298 -29.52 -17.46 7.42
N ALA A 299 -30.22 -16.38 7.14
CA ALA A 299 -31.56 -16.47 6.55
C ALA A 299 -31.42 -17.05 5.13
N ALA A 300 -32.35 -17.90 4.69
CA ALA A 300 -32.31 -18.49 3.35
C ALA A 300 -32.29 -17.41 2.25
N ASP A 301 -32.93 -16.27 2.51
CA ASP A 301 -33.02 -15.13 1.59
C ASP A 301 -31.75 -14.24 1.58
N SER A 302 -30.74 -14.53 2.41
CA SER A 302 -29.50 -13.75 2.49
C SER A 302 -28.36 -14.33 1.62
N VAL A 303 -28.67 -15.28 0.73
CA VAL A 303 -27.71 -15.86 -0.21
C VAL A 303 -27.53 -14.90 -1.38
N VAL A 304 -26.33 -14.34 -1.52
CA VAL A 304 -26.01 -13.43 -2.62
C VAL A 304 -25.55 -14.25 -3.83
N GLN A 305 -26.24 -14.15 -4.95
CA GLN A 305 -25.74 -14.72 -6.20
C GLN A 305 -24.63 -13.81 -6.77
N PRO A 306 -23.66 -14.36 -7.51
CA PRO A 306 -22.74 -13.53 -8.29
C PRO A 306 -23.56 -12.54 -9.16
N PRO A 307 -23.24 -11.24 -9.15
CA PRO A 307 -23.96 -10.25 -9.94
C PRO A 307 -23.96 -10.61 -11.43
N ALA A 308 -25.02 -10.26 -12.15
CA ALA A 308 -25.09 -10.47 -13.59
C ALA A 308 -23.95 -9.73 -14.31
N ARG A 309 -23.50 -8.59 -13.78
CA ARG A 309 -22.33 -7.86 -14.30
C ARG A 309 -21.01 -8.64 -14.28
N VAL A 310 -20.89 -9.76 -13.55
CA VAL A 310 -19.72 -10.65 -13.66
C VAL A 310 -19.54 -11.18 -15.09
N GLU A 311 -20.64 -11.35 -15.84
CA GLU A 311 -20.61 -11.81 -17.24
C GLU A 311 -20.01 -10.78 -18.22
N THR A 312 -19.91 -9.51 -17.81
CA THR A 312 -19.31 -8.44 -18.60
C THR A 312 -17.78 -8.41 -18.51
N LEU A 313 -17.19 -9.20 -17.60
CA LEU A 313 -15.75 -9.29 -17.46
C LEU A 313 -15.10 -9.98 -18.66
N PRO A 314 -13.85 -9.63 -19.01
CA PRO A 314 -13.05 -10.40 -19.96
C PRO A 314 -13.01 -11.88 -19.60
N GLU A 315 -13.09 -12.75 -20.61
CA GLU A 315 -13.14 -14.21 -20.42
C GLU A 315 -11.98 -14.73 -19.56
N ALA A 316 -10.78 -14.16 -19.75
CA ALA A 316 -9.58 -14.51 -19.00
C ALA A 316 -9.64 -14.17 -17.49
N LEU A 317 -10.57 -13.31 -17.05
CA LEU A 317 -10.82 -13.04 -15.63
C LEU A 317 -12.02 -13.85 -15.13
N ARG A 318 -13.11 -13.88 -15.91
CA ARG A 318 -14.32 -14.62 -15.56
C ARG A 318 -14.03 -16.11 -15.34
N ASN A 319 -13.23 -16.73 -16.20
CA ASN A 319 -12.97 -18.17 -16.18
C ASN A 319 -11.65 -18.55 -15.47
N ASP A 320 -10.98 -17.59 -14.82
CA ASP A 320 -9.70 -17.87 -14.14
C ASP A 320 -9.93 -18.73 -12.89
N ALA A 321 -9.29 -19.91 -12.86
CA ALA A 321 -9.47 -20.88 -11.78
C ALA A 321 -9.10 -20.32 -10.40
N VAL A 322 -8.09 -19.45 -10.30
CA VAL A 322 -7.66 -18.85 -9.04
C VAL A 322 -8.68 -17.81 -8.56
N LEU A 323 -9.29 -17.05 -9.48
CA LEU A 323 -10.32 -16.08 -9.11
C LEU A 323 -11.66 -16.72 -8.71
N GLN A 324 -11.94 -17.96 -9.14
CA GLN A 324 -13.17 -18.65 -8.75
C GLN A 324 -13.28 -18.89 -7.24
N ASP A 325 -12.15 -18.99 -6.54
CA ASP A 325 -12.10 -19.06 -5.07
C ASP A 325 -12.55 -17.75 -4.38
N TYR A 326 -12.78 -16.69 -5.14
CA TYR A 326 -13.21 -15.38 -4.65
C TYR A 326 -14.53 -14.92 -5.28
N LEU A 327 -14.84 -15.35 -6.49
CA LEU A 327 -16.00 -14.90 -7.28
C LEU A 327 -17.17 -15.88 -7.29
N SER A 328 -16.97 -17.15 -6.96
CA SER A 328 -18.05 -18.13 -6.95
C SER A 328 -19.15 -17.76 -5.95
N GLY A 329 -20.36 -18.26 -6.19
CA GLY A 329 -21.49 -18.07 -5.28
C GLY A 329 -21.11 -18.48 -3.85
N ASP A 330 -20.42 -19.61 -3.66
CA ASP A 330 -19.95 -20.05 -2.35
C ASP A 330 -18.93 -19.08 -1.73
N ALA A 331 -17.98 -18.55 -2.51
CA ALA A 331 -16.99 -17.57 -2.05
C ALA A 331 -17.64 -16.26 -1.58
N LEU A 332 -18.62 -15.74 -2.32
CA LEU A 332 -19.39 -14.54 -1.95
C LEU A 332 -20.30 -14.78 -0.74
N ASN A 333 -20.59 -16.05 -0.43
CA ASN A 333 -21.48 -16.49 0.64
C ASN A 333 -20.80 -17.06 1.89
N ARG A 334 -19.46 -17.03 1.95
CA ARG A 334 -18.69 -17.46 3.14
C ARG A 334 -19.18 -16.77 4.41
N ASN A 335 -19.26 -17.54 5.49
CA ASN A 335 -19.65 -17.08 6.83
C ASN A 335 -18.46 -16.59 7.69
N SER A 336 -17.38 -16.18 7.02
CA SER A 336 -16.21 -15.58 7.64
C SER A 336 -15.50 -14.69 6.63
N PHE A 337 -14.93 -13.60 7.13
CA PHE A 337 -13.88 -12.83 6.50
C PHE A 337 -12.56 -13.59 6.53
N ALA A 338 -11.82 -13.56 5.42
CA ALA A 338 -10.43 -14.01 5.38
C ALA A 338 -9.50 -12.98 6.04
N ASP A 339 -8.32 -13.41 6.47
CA ASP A 339 -7.40 -12.56 7.25
C ASP A 339 -7.03 -11.25 6.53
N HIS A 340 -6.77 -11.31 5.22
CA HIS A 340 -6.46 -10.13 4.41
C HIS A 340 -7.65 -9.16 4.26
N GLU A 341 -8.90 -9.64 4.40
CA GLU A 341 -10.10 -8.80 4.25
C GLU A 341 -10.25 -7.79 5.40
N GLY A 342 -9.60 -8.03 6.54
CA GLY A 342 -9.52 -7.05 7.63
C GLY A 342 -8.92 -5.71 7.18
N ARG A 343 -7.89 -5.76 6.31
CA ARG A 343 -7.27 -4.56 5.74
C ARG A 343 -8.21 -3.85 4.75
N LEU A 344 -9.01 -4.60 3.98
CA LEU A 344 -10.00 -4.03 3.07
C LEU A 344 -11.19 -3.38 3.82
N ILE A 345 -11.55 -3.89 4.99
CA ILE A 345 -12.51 -3.22 5.89
C ILE A 345 -11.92 -1.91 6.43
N GLN A 346 -10.64 -1.92 6.85
CA GLN A 346 -9.95 -0.69 7.26
C GLN A 346 -9.83 0.31 6.11
N GLN A 347 -9.56 -0.14 4.89
CA GLN A 347 -9.55 0.70 3.68
C GLN A 347 -10.86 1.48 3.53
N ALA A 348 -12.01 0.82 3.72
CA ALA A 348 -13.31 1.49 3.66
C ALA A 348 -13.44 2.56 4.76
N ALA A 349 -12.93 2.31 5.97
CA ALA A 349 -12.89 3.29 7.04
C ALA A 349 -11.99 4.50 6.70
N TRP A 350 -10.81 4.27 6.12
CA TRP A 350 -9.93 5.34 5.64
C TRP A 350 -10.59 6.18 4.54
N CYS A 351 -11.23 5.54 3.57
CA CYS A 351 -11.95 6.24 2.50
C CYS A 351 -13.12 7.06 3.07
N ARG A 352 -13.82 6.54 4.09
CA ARG A 352 -14.91 7.25 4.77
C ARG A 352 -14.39 8.51 5.44
N ASP A 353 -13.30 8.37 6.18
CA ASP A 353 -12.70 9.46 6.93
C ASP A 353 -12.22 10.56 5.98
N ILE A 354 -11.43 10.22 4.97
CA ILE A 354 -11.04 11.17 3.91
C ILE A 354 -12.27 11.83 3.28
N GLY A 355 -13.25 11.02 2.88
CA GLY A 355 -14.46 11.53 2.25
C GLY A 355 -15.20 12.54 3.13
N SER A 356 -15.21 12.34 4.45
CA SER A 356 -15.93 13.19 5.40
C SER A 356 -15.35 14.60 5.52
N TRP A 357 -14.03 14.76 5.44
CA TRP A 357 -13.39 16.07 5.59
C TRP A 357 -12.94 16.68 4.25
N ALA A 358 -12.61 15.86 3.24
CA ALA A 358 -12.11 16.33 1.96
C ALA A 358 -13.23 16.71 0.96
N ALA A 359 -14.41 16.09 1.05
CA ALA A 359 -15.54 16.46 0.17
C ALA A 359 -16.11 17.86 0.47
N GLY A 360 -15.88 18.36 1.69
CA GLY A 360 -16.44 19.61 2.19
C GLY A 360 -17.96 19.60 2.34
N ASP A 361 -18.54 20.79 2.50
CA ASP A 361 -19.94 20.96 2.94
C ASP A 361 -20.96 21.12 1.80
N ALA A 362 -20.54 20.94 0.54
CA ALA A 362 -21.47 21.03 -0.58
C ALA A 362 -22.52 19.90 -0.51
N PHE A 363 -23.76 20.19 -0.92
CA PHE A 363 -24.82 19.18 -0.97
C PHE A 363 -24.76 18.37 -2.27
N ASP A 364 -24.50 19.04 -3.38
CA ASP A 364 -24.56 18.44 -4.70
C ASP A 364 -23.38 17.46 -4.94
N PRO A 365 -23.61 16.34 -5.65
CA PRO A 365 -22.59 15.35 -5.98
C PRO A 365 -21.36 15.93 -6.67
N LEU A 366 -21.53 16.79 -7.68
CA LEU A 366 -20.44 17.24 -8.54
C LEU A 366 -19.39 18.09 -7.78
N PRO A 367 -19.73 19.14 -7.01
CA PRO A 367 -18.73 19.88 -6.25
C PRO A 367 -17.96 19.03 -5.23
N ARG A 368 -18.65 18.07 -4.58
CA ARG A 368 -18.02 17.13 -3.64
C ARG A 368 -17.03 16.23 -4.37
N ALA A 369 -17.45 15.65 -5.50
CA ALA A 369 -16.60 14.83 -6.35
C ALA A 369 -15.38 15.59 -6.86
N THR A 370 -15.54 16.83 -7.32
CA THR A 370 -14.42 17.68 -7.75
C THR A 370 -13.37 17.88 -6.65
N ARG A 371 -13.80 18.11 -5.41
CA ARG A 371 -12.88 18.24 -4.26
C ARG A 371 -12.20 16.92 -3.92
N LEU A 372 -12.93 15.80 -3.95
CA LEU A 372 -12.35 14.48 -3.73
C LEU A 372 -11.33 14.11 -4.82
N PHE A 373 -11.63 14.43 -6.07
CA PHE A 373 -10.71 14.20 -7.18
C PHE A 373 -9.45 15.04 -7.05
N ASP A 374 -9.58 16.34 -6.76
CA ASP A 374 -8.42 17.21 -6.47
C ASP A 374 -7.59 16.68 -5.30
N TRP A 375 -8.25 16.20 -4.24
CA TRP A 375 -7.58 15.56 -3.11
C TRP A 375 -6.77 14.34 -3.53
N VAL A 376 -7.34 13.45 -4.36
CA VAL A 376 -6.64 12.26 -4.88
C VAL A 376 -5.41 12.68 -5.68
N VAL A 377 -5.53 13.65 -6.58
CA VAL A 377 -4.41 14.11 -7.42
C VAL A 377 -3.28 14.72 -6.58
N ARG A 378 -3.61 15.48 -5.51
CA ARG A 378 -2.62 16.05 -4.59
C ARG A 378 -1.95 15.01 -3.69
N ASN A 379 -2.65 13.94 -3.32
CA ASN A 379 -2.18 12.95 -2.36
C ASN A 379 -1.57 11.68 -3.00
N VAL A 380 -1.84 11.45 -4.29
CA VAL A 380 -1.37 10.28 -5.04
C VAL A 380 -0.60 10.74 -6.26
N THR A 381 0.73 10.70 -6.20
CA THR A 381 1.60 11.03 -7.33
C THR A 381 1.44 10.01 -8.46
N LEU A 382 1.25 10.49 -9.69
CA LEU A 382 1.13 9.63 -10.87
C LEU A 382 2.49 9.00 -11.19
N THR A 383 2.52 7.69 -11.39
CA THR A 383 3.74 6.98 -11.79
C THR A 383 3.44 5.83 -12.74
N ASP A 384 4.32 5.64 -13.73
CA ASP A 384 4.27 4.50 -14.66
C ASP A 384 5.04 3.29 -14.13
N SER A 385 5.57 3.38 -12.90
CA SER A 385 6.33 2.31 -12.28
C SER A 385 5.51 1.01 -12.25
N PRO A 386 6.02 -0.11 -12.78
CA PRO A 386 5.29 -1.37 -12.74
C PRO A 386 5.06 -1.87 -11.30
N ARG A 387 5.81 -1.33 -10.32
CA ARG A 387 5.68 -1.69 -8.90
C ARG A 387 4.33 -1.30 -8.32
N VAL A 388 3.73 -0.19 -8.76
CA VAL A 388 2.48 0.30 -8.17
C VAL A 388 1.23 -0.36 -8.77
N ARG A 389 1.39 -1.12 -9.88
CA ARG A 389 0.27 -1.71 -10.62
C ARG A 389 -0.56 -2.68 -9.77
N ASN A 390 0.02 -3.21 -8.69
CA ASN A 390 -0.60 -4.16 -7.78
C ASN A 390 -1.22 -3.51 -6.54
N HIS A 391 -1.04 -2.20 -6.35
CA HIS A 391 -1.51 -1.54 -5.13
C HIS A 391 -3.04 -1.55 -5.06
N HIS A 392 -3.56 -2.03 -3.94
CA HIS A 392 -4.92 -1.78 -3.49
C HIS A 392 -5.09 -0.29 -3.11
N PRO A 393 -6.33 0.21 -2.98
CA PRO A 393 -6.55 1.59 -2.56
C PRO A 393 -5.88 1.96 -1.22
N TRP A 394 -5.80 1.04 -0.25
CA TRP A 394 -5.12 1.31 1.03
C TRP A 394 -3.60 1.46 0.88
N GLU A 395 -2.95 0.69 0.00
CA GLU A 395 -1.53 0.84 -0.31
C GLU A 395 -1.29 2.15 -1.08
N THR A 396 -2.19 2.47 -2.00
CA THR A 396 -2.17 3.75 -2.75
C THR A 396 -2.25 4.93 -1.80
N LEU A 397 -3.10 4.86 -0.77
CA LEU A 397 -3.20 5.85 0.30
C LEU A 397 -1.94 5.89 1.18
N LEU A 398 -1.40 4.73 1.56
CA LEU A 398 -0.22 4.63 2.41
C LEU A 398 1.01 5.25 1.74
N TYR A 399 1.30 4.80 0.51
CA TYR A 399 2.48 5.20 -0.25
C TYR A 399 2.30 6.55 -0.96
N GLY A 400 1.05 6.97 -1.20
CA GLY A 400 0.74 8.22 -1.87
C GLY A 400 1.25 8.30 -3.31
N ARG A 401 1.28 7.15 -4.00
CA ARG A 401 1.66 7.03 -5.41
C ARG A 401 0.91 5.89 -6.08
N GLY A 402 0.60 6.06 -7.35
CA GLY A 402 -0.17 5.09 -8.13
C GLY A 402 -0.23 5.44 -9.62
N GLY A 403 -0.63 4.48 -10.44
CA GLY A 403 -0.97 4.74 -11.84
C GLY A 403 -2.36 5.38 -11.96
N ALA A 404 -2.77 5.67 -13.18
CA ALA A 404 -4.10 6.24 -13.45
C ALA A 404 -5.23 5.32 -12.96
N ALA A 405 -5.06 4.00 -13.10
CA ALA A 405 -6.01 3.02 -12.56
C ALA A 405 -6.09 3.07 -11.02
N GLN A 406 -4.97 3.22 -10.30
CA GLN A 406 -5.00 3.39 -8.84
C GLN A 406 -5.71 4.68 -8.42
N ARG A 407 -5.48 5.79 -9.13
CA ARG A 407 -6.19 7.06 -8.90
C ARG A 407 -7.69 6.91 -9.14
N ALA A 408 -8.08 6.31 -10.27
CA ALA A 408 -9.48 6.07 -10.61
C ALA A 408 -10.18 5.19 -9.58
N TRP A 409 -9.51 4.10 -9.18
CA TRP A 409 -10.03 3.19 -8.17
C TRP A 409 -10.23 3.90 -6.84
N LEU A 410 -9.21 4.59 -6.33
CA LEU A 410 -9.32 5.32 -5.08
C LEU A 410 -10.41 6.40 -5.12
N PHE A 411 -10.48 7.15 -6.22
CA PHE A 411 -11.52 8.16 -6.41
C PHE A 411 -12.93 7.56 -6.35
N ALA A 412 -13.18 6.45 -7.06
CA ALA A 412 -14.44 5.72 -6.98
C ALA A 412 -14.74 5.23 -5.55
N GLN A 413 -13.72 4.79 -4.80
CA GLN A 413 -13.90 4.41 -3.38
C GLN A 413 -14.31 5.59 -2.50
N LEU A 414 -13.74 6.78 -2.71
CA LEU A 414 -14.12 7.98 -1.98
C LEU A 414 -15.56 8.42 -2.33
N CYS A 415 -15.91 8.44 -3.62
CA CYS A 415 -17.27 8.70 -4.09
C CYS A 415 -18.29 7.74 -3.46
N ARG A 416 -17.96 6.44 -3.40
CA ARG A 416 -18.80 5.41 -2.77
C ARG A 416 -19.08 5.71 -1.30
N GLN A 417 -18.09 6.13 -0.52
CA GLN A 417 -18.31 6.52 0.89
C GLN A 417 -19.20 7.76 1.02
N GLN A 418 -19.13 8.66 0.03
CA GLN A 418 -19.98 9.85 -0.05
C GLN A 418 -21.35 9.59 -0.69
N ARG A 419 -21.63 8.35 -1.11
CA ARG A 419 -22.83 7.90 -1.84
C ARG A 419 -23.05 8.69 -3.13
N ILE A 420 -21.95 8.95 -3.84
CA ILE A 420 -21.93 9.57 -5.15
C ILE A 420 -21.80 8.45 -6.17
N ASP A 421 -22.74 8.39 -7.12
CA ASP A 421 -22.71 7.43 -8.21
C ASP A 421 -21.53 7.74 -9.14
N CYS A 422 -20.58 6.81 -9.17
CA CYS A 422 -19.32 6.95 -9.90
C CYS A 422 -19.06 5.70 -10.74
N CYS A 423 -18.57 5.90 -11.96
CA CYS A 423 -18.11 4.83 -12.84
C CYS A 423 -16.69 5.12 -13.35
N VAL A 424 -16.02 4.08 -13.83
CA VAL A 424 -14.83 4.22 -14.67
C VAL A 424 -15.27 4.13 -16.13
N VAL A 425 -14.72 4.99 -16.97
CA VAL A 425 -14.94 5.02 -18.41
C VAL A 425 -13.63 4.61 -19.08
N THR A 426 -13.65 3.53 -19.86
CA THR A 426 -12.50 3.05 -20.63
C THR A 426 -12.67 3.45 -22.09
N LEU A 427 -11.67 4.12 -22.64
CA LEU A 427 -11.62 4.64 -24.01
C LEU A 427 -10.51 3.92 -24.78
N PRO A 428 -10.81 3.20 -25.87
CA PRO A 428 -9.77 2.59 -26.69
C PRO A 428 -9.00 3.68 -27.44
N ILE A 429 -7.68 3.73 -27.28
CA ILE A 429 -6.81 4.68 -27.96
C ILE A 429 -5.80 3.94 -28.85
N GLY A 430 -5.50 4.49 -30.04
CA GLY A 430 -4.54 3.91 -30.97
C GLY A 430 -4.96 2.58 -31.63
N GLU A 431 -4.02 1.94 -32.35
CA GLU A 431 -4.21 0.59 -32.89
C GLU A 431 -3.73 -0.45 -31.88
N GLY A 432 -4.65 -1.20 -31.25
CA GLY A 432 -4.29 -2.29 -30.32
C GLY A 432 -5.13 -2.32 -29.04
N SER A 433 -4.49 -2.64 -27.91
CA SER A 433 -5.09 -2.75 -26.58
C SER A 433 -4.76 -1.57 -25.65
N ASP A 434 -4.35 -0.43 -26.22
CA ASP A 434 -4.05 0.75 -25.43
C ASP A 434 -5.36 1.42 -24.99
N GLU A 435 -5.46 1.70 -23.70
CA GLU A 435 -6.69 2.22 -23.08
C GLU A 435 -6.39 3.53 -22.34
N TRP A 436 -7.26 4.52 -22.52
CA TRP A 436 -7.32 5.71 -21.69
C TRP A 436 -8.48 5.56 -20.69
N LEU A 437 -8.31 6.14 -19.49
CA LEU A 437 -9.32 6.02 -18.43
C LEU A 437 -9.87 7.40 -18.10
N TRP A 438 -11.18 7.50 -17.92
CA TRP A 438 -11.82 8.58 -17.18
C TRP A 438 -12.58 8.03 -15.98
N CYS A 439 -12.95 8.91 -15.06
CA CYS A 439 -13.97 8.66 -14.06
C CYS A 439 -15.19 9.51 -14.38
N GLY A 440 -16.38 8.92 -14.32
CA GLY A 440 -17.65 9.61 -14.51
C GLY A 440 -18.40 9.72 -13.19
N VAL A 441 -19.00 10.87 -12.91
CA VAL A 441 -19.86 11.12 -11.74
C VAL A 441 -21.22 11.62 -12.21
N VAL A 442 -22.28 11.02 -11.68
CA VAL A 442 -23.65 11.44 -12.01
C VAL A 442 -24.06 12.62 -11.14
N ASP A 443 -24.51 13.69 -11.78
CA ASP A 443 -25.19 14.80 -11.11
C ASP A 443 -26.34 15.30 -11.97
N HIS A 444 -27.52 15.47 -11.36
CA HIS A 444 -28.77 15.86 -12.03
C HIS A 444 -29.11 15.10 -13.34
N GLY A 445 -28.71 13.82 -13.44
CA GLY A 445 -28.99 12.97 -14.62
C GLY A 445 -27.95 13.09 -15.75
N GLU A 446 -26.89 13.87 -15.56
CA GLU A 446 -25.77 14.00 -16.48
C GLU A 446 -24.52 13.32 -15.92
N LEU A 447 -23.64 12.83 -16.79
CA LEU A 447 -22.36 12.24 -16.38
C LEU A 447 -21.20 13.23 -16.59
N TYR A 448 -20.61 13.73 -15.51
CA TYR A 448 -19.46 14.63 -15.53
C TYR A 448 -18.13 13.87 -15.42
N LEU A 449 -17.12 14.33 -16.13
CA LEU A 449 -15.92 13.55 -16.42
C LEU A 449 -14.66 14.09 -15.76
N PHE A 450 -13.82 13.17 -15.28
CA PHE A 450 -12.54 13.43 -14.63
C PHE A 450 -11.46 12.55 -15.25
N ASP A 451 -10.29 13.11 -15.51
CA ASP A 451 -9.18 12.41 -16.15
C ASP A 451 -8.04 12.16 -15.14
N PRO A 452 -7.89 10.92 -14.60
CA PRO A 452 -6.87 10.59 -13.61
C PRO A 452 -5.42 10.64 -14.14
N GLN A 453 -5.20 10.53 -15.46
CA GLN A 453 -3.91 10.69 -16.11
C GLN A 453 -3.51 12.17 -16.15
N LEU A 454 -4.43 13.06 -16.56
CA LEU A 454 -4.20 14.51 -16.51
C LEU A 454 -4.20 15.04 -15.08
N GLY A 455 -4.93 14.39 -14.17
CA GLY A 455 -5.19 14.91 -12.84
C GLY A 455 -6.09 16.16 -12.86
N LEU A 456 -7.00 16.25 -13.84
CA LEU A 456 -7.94 17.36 -14.02
C LEU A 456 -9.37 16.86 -14.24
N ALA A 457 -10.36 17.65 -13.80
CA ALA A 457 -11.71 17.54 -14.31
C ALA A 457 -11.74 17.99 -15.78
N LEU A 458 -12.59 17.38 -16.60
CA LEU A 458 -12.82 17.86 -17.96
C LEU A 458 -13.70 19.10 -17.89
N THR A 459 -13.09 20.25 -18.17
CA THR A 459 -13.76 21.55 -18.15
C THR A 459 -13.55 22.30 -19.45
N THR A 460 -14.49 23.20 -19.77
CA THR A 460 -14.34 24.16 -20.87
C THR A 460 -13.18 25.12 -20.58
N PRO A 461 -12.72 25.93 -21.57
CA PRO A 461 -11.74 26.99 -21.30
C PRO A 461 -12.19 28.02 -20.24
N ALA A 462 -13.50 28.14 -19.98
CA ALA A 462 -14.08 28.96 -18.92
C ALA A 462 -14.13 28.24 -17.55
N ASP A 463 -13.52 27.06 -17.45
CA ASP A 463 -13.50 26.19 -16.27
C ASP A 463 -14.88 25.63 -15.85
N GLU A 464 -15.81 25.55 -16.79
CA GLU A 464 -17.13 24.95 -16.58
C GLU A 464 -17.06 23.42 -16.78
N PRO A 465 -17.61 22.59 -15.88
CA PRO A 465 -17.64 21.14 -16.02
C PRO A 465 -18.32 20.69 -17.31
N ILE A 466 -17.68 19.77 -18.04
CA ILE A 466 -18.23 19.20 -19.26
C ILE A 466 -18.93 17.87 -18.94
N ALA A 467 -20.18 17.72 -19.40
CA ALA A 467 -20.93 16.48 -19.36
C ALA A 467 -20.63 15.60 -20.58
N LEU A 468 -20.76 14.28 -20.42
CA LEU A 468 -20.58 13.29 -21.48
C LEU A 468 -21.50 13.53 -22.68
N SER A 469 -22.75 13.88 -22.42
CA SER A 469 -23.75 14.23 -23.44
C SER A 469 -23.24 15.34 -24.35
N SER A 470 -22.70 16.42 -23.78
CA SER A 470 -22.11 17.55 -24.52
C SER A 470 -20.90 17.13 -25.35
N LEU A 471 -20.04 16.23 -24.85
CA LEU A 471 -18.91 15.71 -25.64
C LEU A 471 -19.36 14.82 -26.79
N ARG A 472 -20.44 14.05 -26.62
CA ARG A 472 -21.00 13.23 -27.70
C ARG A 472 -21.64 14.09 -28.79
N GLU A 473 -22.23 15.23 -28.43
CA GLU A 473 -22.78 16.21 -29.36
C GLU A 473 -21.67 17.00 -30.09
N ASP A 474 -20.64 17.44 -29.36
CA ASP A 474 -19.50 18.17 -29.91
C ASP A 474 -18.15 17.60 -29.41
N PRO A 475 -17.60 16.58 -30.09
CA PRO A 475 -16.29 16.03 -29.76
C PRO A 475 -15.13 17.01 -29.93
N SER A 476 -15.32 18.15 -30.62
CA SER A 476 -14.26 19.14 -30.83
C SER A 476 -13.84 19.83 -29.54
N LEU A 477 -14.69 19.80 -28.50
CA LEU A 477 -14.37 20.26 -27.14
C LEU A 477 -13.12 19.57 -26.58
N LEU A 478 -12.85 18.32 -26.97
CA LEU A 478 -11.64 17.59 -26.54
C LEU A 478 -10.35 18.20 -27.08
N ARG A 479 -10.41 18.93 -28.21
CA ARG A 479 -9.24 19.60 -28.80
C ARG A 479 -8.80 20.81 -27.96
N GLY A 480 -9.64 21.29 -27.04
CA GLY A 480 -9.24 22.28 -26.03
C GLY A 480 -8.13 21.80 -25.08
N PHE A 481 -7.89 20.49 -25.00
CA PHE A 481 -6.84 19.88 -24.19
C PHE A 481 -5.54 19.64 -24.97
N ASP A 482 -5.53 19.84 -26.29
CA ASP A 482 -4.32 19.70 -27.12
C ASP A 482 -3.23 20.68 -26.68
N ARG A 483 -1.96 20.28 -26.74
CA ARG A 483 -0.78 21.11 -26.45
C ARG A 483 0.07 21.25 -27.72
N PRO A 484 0.90 22.31 -27.84
CA PRO A 484 1.71 22.55 -29.04
C PRO A 484 2.56 21.35 -29.49
N ASP A 485 3.02 20.55 -28.52
CA ASP A 485 3.91 19.41 -28.75
C ASP A 485 3.21 18.04 -28.66
N SER A 486 1.90 17.99 -28.34
CA SER A 486 1.16 16.74 -28.19
C SER A 486 -0.36 16.95 -28.22
N ASP A 487 -1.04 16.16 -29.04
CA ASP A 487 -2.50 16.10 -29.06
C ASP A 487 -3.04 15.32 -27.86
N TYR A 488 -4.25 15.65 -27.43
CA TYR A 488 -5.00 14.89 -26.46
C TYR A 488 -5.41 13.54 -27.08
N PRO A 489 -5.11 12.40 -26.44
CA PRO A 489 -5.17 11.08 -27.09
C PRO A 489 -6.59 10.59 -27.36
N VAL A 490 -7.61 11.18 -26.74
CA VAL A 490 -9.00 10.76 -26.91
C VAL A 490 -9.59 11.41 -28.16
N SER A 491 -9.86 10.59 -29.18
CA SER A 491 -10.54 11.00 -30.41
C SER A 491 -12.07 10.87 -30.29
N ALA A 492 -12.80 11.40 -31.28
CA ALA A 492 -14.24 11.20 -31.39
C ALA A 492 -14.61 9.71 -31.54
N ASP A 493 -13.80 8.94 -32.28
CA ASP A 493 -14.01 7.49 -32.45
C ASP A 493 -13.77 6.71 -31.15
N ALA A 494 -12.76 7.10 -30.37
CA ALA A 494 -12.50 6.54 -29.05
C ALA A 494 -13.67 6.84 -28.08
N LEU A 495 -14.18 8.08 -28.10
CA LEU A 495 -15.34 8.49 -27.32
C LEU A 495 -16.62 7.71 -27.69
N ALA A 496 -16.84 7.45 -28.98
CA ALA A 496 -17.97 6.67 -29.46
C ALA A 496 -17.89 5.18 -29.04
N GLN A 497 -16.69 4.67 -28.76
CA GLN A 497 -16.43 3.31 -28.31
C GLN A 497 -16.19 3.21 -26.79
N ALA A 498 -16.48 4.28 -26.04
CA ALA A 498 -16.32 4.31 -24.60
C ALA A 498 -17.15 3.20 -23.93
N SER A 499 -16.53 2.50 -22.97
CA SER A 499 -17.22 1.52 -22.12
C SER A 499 -17.30 2.01 -20.69
N PHE A 500 -18.41 1.72 -20.01
CA PHE A 500 -18.70 2.20 -18.66
C PHE A 500 -18.69 1.04 -17.67
N ALA A 501 -18.12 1.24 -16.49
CA ALA A 501 -18.02 0.16 -15.52
C ALA A 501 -18.14 0.60 -14.06
N VAL A 502 -18.86 -0.19 -13.27
CA VAL A 502 -18.91 -0.08 -11.80
C VAL A 502 -17.63 -0.64 -11.21
N VAL A 503 -17.11 0.03 -10.18
CA VAL A 503 -15.95 -0.44 -9.41
C VAL A 503 -16.44 -1.35 -8.27
N SER A 504 -16.06 -2.63 -8.30
CA SER A 504 -16.35 -3.57 -7.21
C SER A 504 -15.23 -4.62 -7.07
N GLU A 505 -15.09 -5.15 -5.86
CA GLU A 505 -14.14 -6.17 -5.43
C GLU A 505 -14.90 -7.40 -4.92
N PRO A 506 -14.27 -8.60 -4.85
CA PRO A 506 -14.92 -9.79 -4.30
C PRO A 506 -15.54 -9.57 -2.91
N LEU A 507 -14.83 -8.88 -2.00
CA LEU A 507 -15.36 -8.56 -0.68
C LEU A 507 -16.60 -7.67 -0.78
N THR A 508 -16.60 -6.62 -1.61
CA THR A 508 -17.70 -5.66 -1.67
C THR A 508 -18.97 -6.27 -2.28
N MET A 509 -18.85 -7.29 -3.12
CA MET A 509 -19.99 -8.06 -3.65
C MET A 509 -20.51 -9.14 -2.69
N SER A 510 -19.83 -9.39 -1.56
CA SER A 510 -20.15 -10.52 -0.68
C SER A 510 -21.32 -10.26 0.27
N SER A 511 -22.01 -11.34 0.65
CA SER A 511 -23.06 -11.33 1.68
C SER A 511 -22.55 -10.90 3.06
N ARG A 512 -21.28 -11.19 3.38
CA ARG A 512 -20.65 -10.81 4.66
C ARG A 512 -20.42 -9.30 4.74
N ALA A 513 -20.03 -8.66 3.63
CA ALA A 513 -19.93 -7.20 3.54
C ALA A 513 -21.30 -6.53 3.69
N ALA A 514 -22.34 -7.06 3.05
CA ALA A 514 -23.71 -6.56 3.17
C ALA A 514 -24.19 -6.60 4.63
N GLN A 515 -24.06 -7.75 5.28
CA GLN A 515 -24.47 -7.93 6.68
C GLN A 515 -23.72 -6.99 7.65
N LEU A 516 -22.39 -6.83 7.46
CA LEU A 516 -21.59 -5.95 8.31
C LEU A 516 -21.93 -4.47 8.11
N GLN A 517 -22.27 -4.06 6.88
CA GLN A 517 -22.73 -2.71 6.59
C GLN A 517 -24.09 -2.40 7.25
N GLU A 518 -25.04 -3.34 7.20
CA GLU A 518 -26.40 -3.16 7.75
C GLU A 518 -26.44 -2.90 9.25
N GLN A 519 -25.42 -3.33 10.00
CA GLN A 519 -25.35 -3.10 11.45
C GLN A 519 -24.85 -1.70 11.81
N GLN A 520 -24.37 -0.92 10.84
CA GLN A 520 -23.85 0.41 11.08
C GLN A 520 -24.93 1.46 10.80
N SER A 521 -24.92 2.51 11.62
CA SER A 521 -25.75 3.69 11.41
C SER A 521 -25.00 4.95 11.85
N GLY A 522 -25.46 6.11 11.38
CA GLY A 522 -24.85 7.40 11.70
C GLY A 522 -23.69 7.78 10.76
N SER A 523 -23.02 8.88 11.12
CA SER A 523 -21.98 9.52 10.30
C SER A 523 -20.66 8.74 10.22
N SER A 524 -20.44 7.78 11.11
CA SER A 524 -19.27 6.90 11.12
C SER A 524 -19.47 5.59 10.35
N ALA A 525 -20.65 5.37 9.75
CA ALA A 525 -20.92 4.16 8.99
C ALA A 525 -20.05 4.09 7.73
N ILE A 526 -19.41 2.94 7.48
CA ILE A 526 -18.70 2.68 6.22
C ILE A 526 -19.64 2.07 5.18
N VAL A 527 -19.49 2.48 3.93
CA VAL A 527 -20.12 1.82 2.78
C VAL A 527 -19.20 0.70 2.31
N LEU A 528 -19.48 -0.53 2.73
CA LEU A 528 -18.67 -1.72 2.46
C LEU A 528 -19.22 -2.54 1.28
N HIS A 529 -20.53 -2.67 1.16
CA HIS A 529 -21.19 -3.51 0.14
C HIS A 529 -21.56 -2.73 -1.11
N VAL A 530 -21.47 -3.38 -2.27
CA VAL A 530 -21.89 -2.87 -3.58
C VAL A 530 -22.80 -3.92 -4.23
N ASP A 531 -24.04 -3.53 -4.48
CA ASP A 531 -24.93 -4.21 -5.41
C ASP A 531 -24.56 -3.73 -6.82
N ALA A 532 -23.74 -4.52 -7.51
CA ALA A 532 -23.16 -4.11 -8.79
C ALA A 532 -24.20 -4.00 -9.90
N ASP A 533 -25.26 -4.81 -9.86
CA ASP A 533 -26.34 -4.77 -10.86
C ASP A 533 -27.17 -3.50 -10.65
N ALA A 534 -27.60 -3.21 -9.42
CA ALA A 534 -28.36 -2.00 -9.10
C ALA A 534 -27.54 -0.71 -9.35
N ALA A 535 -26.24 -0.71 -9.02
CA ALA A 535 -25.37 0.43 -9.30
C ALA A 535 -25.23 0.67 -10.81
N ALA A 536 -25.10 -0.39 -11.60
CA ALA A 536 -25.04 -0.29 -13.06
C ALA A 536 -26.35 0.24 -13.66
N GLU A 537 -27.50 -0.25 -13.19
CA GLU A 537 -28.82 0.26 -13.61
C GLU A 537 -29.02 1.74 -13.27
N GLN A 538 -28.52 2.18 -12.11
CA GLN A 538 -28.59 3.58 -11.71
C GLN A 538 -27.73 4.47 -12.62
N LEU A 539 -26.50 4.04 -12.93
CA LEU A 539 -25.60 4.77 -13.82
C LEU A 539 -26.14 4.87 -15.26
N GLN A 540 -26.84 3.84 -15.75
CA GLN A 540 -27.47 3.81 -17.08
C GLN A 540 -28.60 4.84 -17.24
N GLN A 541 -29.09 5.43 -16.15
CA GLN A 541 -30.09 6.49 -16.23
C GLN A 541 -29.49 7.84 -16.64
N ALA A 542 -28.16 7.99 -16.56
CA ALA A 542 -27.49 9.23 -16.92
C ALA A 542 -27.40 9.39 -18.45
N ALA A 543 -27.56 10.63 -18.93
CA ALA A 543 -27.56 10.94 -20.34
C ALA A 543 -26.22 10.57 -21.01
N GLY A 544 -26.31 9.85 -22.14
CA GLY A 544 -25.14 9.41 -22.91
C GLY A 544 -24.42 8.20 -22.34
N VAL A 545 -24.90 7.57 -21.27
CA VAL A 545 -24.33 6.33 -20.72
C VAL A 545 -25.02 5.13 -21.37
N ASP A 546 -24.22 4.29 -22.04
CA ASP A 546 -24.69 3.04 -22.65
C ASP A 546 -24.66 1.89 -21.63
N GLU A 547 -24.38 0.65 -22.05
CA GLU A 547 -24.26 -0.48 -21.13
C GLU A 547 -23.13 -0.26 -20.10
N VAL A 548 -23.42 -0.63 -18.85
CA VAL A 548 -22.49 -0.48 -17.72
C VAL A 548 -22.13 -1.87 -17.19
N GLY A 549 -20.86 -2.24 -17.32
CA GLY A 549 -20.31 -3.51 -16.86
C GLY A 549 -19.65 -3.44 -15.48
N LEU A 550 -18.88 -4.48 -15.15
CA LEU A 550 -18.00 -4.53 -13.99
C LEU A 550 -16.57 -4.19 -14.40
N TRP A 551 -15.92 -3.29 -13.66
CA TRP A 551 -14.59 -2.84 -14.05
C TRP A 551 -13.57 -3.97 -13.87
N PRO A 552 -12.78 -4.33 -14.90
CA PRO A 552 -11.88 -5.49 -14.80
C PRO A 552 -10.70 -5.30 -13.83
N HIS A 553 -10.30 -4.05 -13.55
CA HIS A 553 -9.04 -3.75 -12.86
C HIS A 553 -8.91 -4.36 -11.46
N PRO A 554 -9.91 -4.26 -10.54
CA PRO A 554 -9.79 -4.86 -9.20
C PRO A 554 -9.53 -6.37 -9.22
N LEU A 555 -10.19 -7.11 -10.13
CA LEU A 555 -9.99 -8.56 -10.28
C LEU A 555 -8.68 -8.90 -10.99
N ALA A 556 -8.29 -8.10 -11.98
CA ALA A 556 -6.99 -8.22 -12.61
C ALA A 556 -5.85 -7.97 -11.61
N ASN A 557 -6.05 -7.06 -10.65
CA ASN A 557 -5.13 -6.78 -9.55
C ASN A 557 -4.97 -7.99 -8.64
N LEU A 558 -6.08 -8.52 -8.12
CA LEU A 558 -6.10 -9.71 -7.27
C LEU A 558 -5.45 -10.92 -7.96
N ARG A 559 -5.78 -11.16 -9.23
CA ARG A 559 -5.17 -12.24 -10.03
C ARG A 559 -3.66 -12.07 -10.14
N ARG A 560 -3.18 -10.83 -10.34
CA ARG A 560 -1.75 -10.55 -10.48
C ARG A 560 -1.02 -10.79 -9.17
N GLU A 561 -1.59 -10.36 -8.05
CA GLU A 561 -1.05 -10.58 -6.72
C GLU A 561 -0.93 -12.07 -6.40
N LEU A 562 -2.00 -12.84 -6.58
CA LEU A 562 -2.02 -14.29 -6.34
C LEU A 562 -1.01 -15.05 -7.22
N ARG A 563 -0.87 -14.66 -8.49
CA ARG A 563 0.12 -15.26 -9.40
C ARG A 563 1.55 -14.88 -9.06
N ILE A 564 1.80 -13.65 -8.60
CA ILE A 564 3.13 -13.23 -8.13
C ILE A 564 3.48 -13.97 -6.85
N ALA A 565 2.55 -14.11 -5.91
CA ALA A 565 2.77 -14.86 -4.69
C ALA A 565 3.08 -16.34 -4.97
N GLY A 566 2.27 -17.02 -5.79
CA GLY A 566 2.42 -18.44 -6.08
C GLY A 566 3.47 -18.80 -7.13
N SER A 567 4.29 -17.85 -7.60
CA SER A 567 5.28 -18.09 -8.66
C SER A 567 6.71 -18.15 -8.11
N ASP A 568 7.43 -19.22 -8.41
CA ASP A 568 8.86 -19.39 -8.06
C ASP A 568 9.82 -18.70 -9.05
N SER A 569 9.30 -17.92 -10.01
CA SER A 569 10.14 -17.22 -10.97
C SER A 569 10.96 -16.09 -10.34
N VAL A 570 12.18 -15.89 -10.84
CA VAL A 570 13.07 -14.78 -10.43
C VAL A 570 12.40 -13.42 -10.58
N ALA A 571 11.58 -13.26 -11.63
CA ALA A 571 10.81 -12.03 -11.84
C ALA A 571 9.78 -11.80 -10.72
N ALA A 572 9.08 -12.85 -10.28
CA ALA A 572 8.14 -12.76 -9.18
C ALA A 572 8.84 -12.48 -7.85
N GLU A 573 9.95 -13.17 -7.54
CA GLU A 573 10.77 -12.90 -6.34
C GLU A 573 11.27 -11.44 -6.31
N LYS A 574 11.73 -10.91 -7.45
CA LYS A 574 12.14 -9.50 -7.57
C LYS A 574 10.98 -8.55 -7.30
N THR A 575 9.79 -8.85 -7.79
CA THR A 575 8.59 -8.03 -7.53
C THR A 575 8.19 -8.08 -6.06
N ARG A 576 8.18 -9.26 -5.43
CA ARG A 576 7.88 -9.42 -3.99
C ARG A 576 8.91 -8.70 -3.12
N SER A 577 10.19 -8.85 -3.44
CA SER A 577 11.29 -8.16 -2.74
C SER A 577 11.14 -6.64 -2.84
N ALA A 578 10.77 -6.11 -4.01
CA ALA A 578 10.52 -4.69 -4.18
C ALA A 578 9.33 -4.19 -3.32
N ALA A 579 8.24 -4.96 -3.26
CA ALA A 579 7.09 -4.63 -2.42
C ALA A 579 7.44 -4.66 -0.91
N ALA A 580 8.19 -5.67 -0.46
CA ALA A 580 8.68 -5.75 0.92
C ALA A 580 9.55 -4.55 1.30
N LEU A 581 10.44 -4.10 0.40
CA LEU A 581 11.26 -2.90 0.59
C LEU A 581 10.43 -1.60 0.62
N ASP A 582 9.34 -1.53 -0.15
CA ASP A 582 8.46 -0.37 -0.12
C ASP A 582 7.68 -0.23 1.20
N LEU A 583 7.29 -1.35 1.82
CA LEU A 583 6.63 -1.37 3.12
C LEU A 583 7.59 -1.17 4.31
N GLN A 584 8.86 -1.54 4.16
CA GLN A 584 9.86 -1.58 5.23
C GLN A 584 9.92 -0.30 6.09
N PRO A 585 9.90 0.94 5.54
CA PRO A 585 9.89 2.18 6.31
C PRO A 585 8.77 2.24 7.35
N PHE A 586 7.57 1.82 6.95
CA PHE A 586 6.36 1.84 7.78
C PHE A 586 6.36 0.70 8.82
N ALA A 587 6.82 -0.48 8.43
CA ALA A 587 6.92 -1.62 9.33
C ALA A 587 7.95 -1.38 10.45
N TRP A 588 9.11 -0.80 10.11
CA TRP A 588 10.18 -0.51 11.06
C TRP A 588 9.93 0.75 11.89
N THR A 589 9.05 1.63 11.44
CA THR A 589 8.80 2.93 12.07
C THR A 589 7.31 3.11 12.38
N PRO A 590 6.79 2.52 13.46
CA PRO A 590 5.37 2.62 13.80
C PRO A 590 4.85 4.03 13.97
N GLN A 591 5.72 4.98 14.33
CA GLN A 591 5.35 6.40 14.41
C GLN A 591 5.05 7.00 13.03
N LEU A 592 5.76 6.58 11.97
CA LEU A 592 5.48 7.01 10.60
C LEU A 592 4.13 6.43 10.14
N TRP A 593 3.90 5.14 10.38
CA TRP A 593 2.62 4.49 10.12
C TRP A 593 1.47 5.19 10.84
N LYS A 594 1.60 5.42 12.16
CA LYS A 594 0.58 6.14 12.95
C LYS A 594 0.34 7.55 12.42
N ALA A 595 1.40 8.28 12.08
CA ALA A 595 1.27 9.63 11.52
C ALA A 595 0.43 9.61 10.24
N ARG A 596 0.70 8.65 9.34
CA ARG A 596 -0.06 8.50 8.09
C ARG A 596 -1.52 8.15 8.33
N MET A 597 -1.81 7.23 9.26
CA MET A 597 -3.20 6.91 9.62
C MET A 597 -3.96 8.11 10.19
N LEU A 598 -3.33 8.90 11.06
CA LEU A 598 -3.95 10.09 11.65
C LEU A 598 -4.17 11.19 10.60
N HIS A 599 -3.23 11.37 9.66
CA HIS A 599 -3.40 12.28 8.53
C HIS A 599 -4.60 11.85 7.66
N ILE A 600 -4.73 10.56 7.34
CA ILE A 600 -5.89 10.03 6.60
C ILE A 600 -7.20 10.27 7.37
N ARG A 601 -7.19 10.00 8.69
CA ARG A 601 -8.39 10.07 9.52
C ARG A 601 -8.95 11.48 9.63
N GLY A 602 -8.07 12.49 9.72
CA GLY A 602 -8.43 13.90 9.62
C GLY A 602 -9.61 14.34 10.49
N MET A 603 -9.79 13.72 11.68
CA MET A 603 -10.83 14.15 12.60
C MET A 603 -10.48 15.56 13.10
N LEU A 604 -11.35 16.51 12.79
CA LEU A 604 -11.25 17.91 13.18
C LEU A 604 -12.51 18.29 13.96
N GLU A 605 -12.38 18.49 15.27
CA GLU A 605 -13.43 19.11 16.08
C GLU A 605 -13.30 20.62 16.01
N THR A 606 -14.42 21.30 15.72
CA THR A 606 -14.45 22.76 15.81
C THR A 606 -14.29 23.19 17.27
N GLU A 607 -13.73 24.38 17.51
CA GLU A 607 -13.66 24.93 18.87
C GLU A 607 -15.04 25.00 19.55
N ARG A 608 -16.10 25.22 18.76
CA ARG A 608 -17.47 25.28 19.25
C ARG A 608 -17.95 23.91 19.76
N GLU A 609 -17.62 22.84 19.04
CA GLU A 609 -17.95 21.46 19.44
C GLU A 609 -17.14 21.03 20.65
N ALA A 610 -15.85 21.36 20.69
CA ALA A 610 -15.00 21.12 21.85
C ALA A 610 -15.53 21.86 23.10
N LYS A 611 -15.86 23.14 22.98
CA LYS A 611 -16.43 23.95 24.08
C LYS A 611 -17.77 23.40 24.60
N LYS A 612 -18.59 22.77 23.75
CA LYS A 612 -19.82 22.07 24.19
C LYS A 612 -19.52 20.86 25.06
N LYS A 613 -18.36 20.22 24.88
CA LYS A 613 -17.89 19.07 25.69
C LYS A 613 -17.16 19.48 26.96
N GLY A 614 -16.78 20.75 27.09
CA GLY A 614 -16.26 21.36 28.31
C GLY A 614 -15.15 22.38 28.03
N VAL A 615 -14.89 23.28 28.98
CA VAL A 615 -13.86 24.33 28.85
C VAL A 615 -12.43 23.76 28.79
N LEU A 616 -12.22 22.56 29.34
CA LEU A 616 -10.94 21.85 29.35
C LEU A 616 -10.84 20.75 28.28
N HIS A 617 -11.86 20.61 27.40
CA HIS A 617 -11.83 19.61 26.34
C HIS A 617 -10.99 20.14 25.18
N ASP A 618 -9.80 19.56 24.98
CA ASP A 618 -8.99 19.86 23.81
C ASP A 618 -9.68 19.31 22.55
N PRO A 619 -9.86 20.12 21.49
CA PRO A 619 -10.44 19.64 20.24
C PRO A 619 -9.62 18.48 19.68
N ILE A 620 -10.32 17.41 19.27
CA ILE A 620 -9.70 16.31 18.52
C ILE A 620 -9.27 16.86 17.16
N ASP A 621 -7.96 16.87 16.92
CA ASP A 621 -7.34 17.29 15.67
C ASP A 621 -6.22 16.29 15.33
N ASP A 622 -6.55 15.32 14.49
CA ASP A 622 -5.61 14.28 14.09
C ASP A 622 -4.54 14.79 13.12
N HIS A 623 -4.81 15.87 12.37
CA HIS A 623 -3.78 16.49 11.53
C HIS A 623 -2.68 17.09 12.41
N ARG A 624 -3.05 17.76 13.52
CA ARG A 624 -2.08 18.25 14.50
C ARG A 624 -1.26 17.10 15.12
N ALA A 625 -1.92 16.00 15.50
CA ALA A 625 -1.23 14.83 16.05
C ALA A 625 -0.30 14.15 15.02
N ALA A 626 -0.74 14.04 13.75
CA ALA A 626 0.07 13.53 12.66
C ALA A 626 1.32 14.39 12.42
N ALA A 627 1.17 15.71 12.38
CA ALA A 627 2.28 16.65 12.21
C ALA A 627 3.35 16.49 13.31
N GLN A 628 2.93 16.32 14.57
CA GLN A 628 3.84 16.06 15.69
C GLN A 628 4.63 14.76 15.51
N LEU A 629 3.98 13.69 15.04
CA LEU A 629 4.63 12.41 14.79
C LEU A 629 5.59 12.46 13.59
N TYR A 630 5.23 13.15 12.51
CA TYR A 630 6.14 13.37 11.37
C TYR A 630 7.39 14.15 11.80
N LEU A 631 7.25 15.09 12.74
CA LEU A 631 8.37 15.87 13.31
C LEU A 631 9.19 15.10 14.35
N SER A 632 8.75 13.91 14.78
CA SER A 632 9.44 13.11 15.79
C SER A 632 10.88 12.79 15.35
N PRO A 633 11.90 12.97 16.22
CA PRO A 633 13.27 12.57 15.92
C PRO A 633 13.48 11.07 15.61
N ARG A 634 12.47 10.23 15.90
CA ARG A 634 12.45 8.80 15.51
C ARG A 634 12.03 8.60 14.05
N VAL A 635 11.20 9.49 13.49
CA VAL A 635 10.77 9.48 12.09
C VAL A 635 11.71 10.34 11.23
N ARG A 636 12.06 11.54 11.73
CA ARG A 636 13.00 12.48 11.11
C ARG A 636 14.25 12.69 11.97
N PRO A 637 15.24 11.78 11.90
CA PRO A 637 16.55 12.00 12.51
C PRO A 637 17.23 13.29 12.01
N SER A 638 18.07 13.90 12.85
CA SER A 638 18.91 15.03 12.45
C SER A 638 20.02 14.58 11.49
N GLU A 639 20.54 15.49 10.65
CA GLU A 639 21.66 15.17 9.73
C GLU A 639 22.85 14.60 10.48
N LYS A 640 23.22 15.20 11.61
CA LYS A 640 24.28 14.68 12.48
C LYS A 640 24.12 13.20 12.83
N LYS A 641 22.88 12.74 13.03
CA LYS A 641 22.56 11.34 13.33
C LYS A 641 22.61 10.44 12.09
N LEU A 642 22.28 10.96 10.91
CA LEU A 642 22.38 10.27 9.63
C LEU A 642 23.85 10.13 9.18
N ASP A 643 24.67 11.16 9.41
CA ASP A 643 26.11 11.18 9.11
C ASP A 643 26.94 10.29 10.04
N THR A 644 26.33 9.73 11.08
CA THR A 644 27.04 8.88 12.02
C THR A 644 27.37 7.55 11.33
N ARG A 645 28.66 7.29 11.06
CA ARG A 645 29.26 6.06 10.47
C ARG A 645 28.89 4.73 11.17
N VAL A 646 28.07 4.77 12.22
CA VAL A 646 27.71 3.65 13.09
C VAL A 646 26.44 2.93 12.61
N LEU A 647 25.61 3.57 11.79
CA LEU A 647 24.42 2.94 11.23
C LEU A 647 24.79 2.02 10.06
N ASN A 648 24.23 0.81 10.03
CA ASN A 648 24.39 -0.07 8.85
C ASN A 648 23.66 0.55 7.64
N ALA A 649 24.11 0.22 6.43
CA ALA A 649 23.59 0.81 5.19
C ALA A 649 22.06 0.68 5.05
N GLU A 650 21.50 -0.45 5.46
CA GLU A 650 20.06 -0.70 5.45
C GLU A 650 19.27 0.27 6.34
N ARG A 651 19.68 0.47 7.61
CA ARG A 651 19.02 1.44 8.50
C ARG A 651 19.15 2.86 7.98
N LEU A 652 20.30 3.19 7.39
CA LEU A 652 20.51 4.51 6.82
C LEU A 652 19.50 4.77 5.69
N ARG A 653 19.34 3.83 4.75
CA ARG A 653 18.31 3.91 3.69
C ARG A 653 16.91 4.11 4.27
N ILE A 654 16.52 3.31 5.27
CA ILE A 654 15.20 3.44 5.92
C ILE A 654 15.02 4.82 6.54
N TYR A 655 16.03 5.35 7.24
CA TYR A 655 15.91 6.68 7.85
C TYR A 655 15.87 7.82 6.84
N HIS A 656 16.63 7.74 5.74
CA HIS A 656 16.51 8.71 4.66
C HIS A 656 15.11 8.70 4.05
N ARG A 657 14.56 7.50 3.79
CA ARG A 657 13.21 7.33 3.25
C ARG A 657 12.13 7.84 4.20
N ASN A 658 12.17 7.42 5.48
CA ASN A 658 11.25 7.91 6.52
C ASN A 658 11.25 9.44 6.60
N LYS A 659 12.43 10.05 6.57
CA LYS A 659 12.58 11.48 6.72
C LYS A 659 12.01 12.21 5.51
N ALA A 660 12.30 11.73 4.30
CA ALA A 660 11.78 12.32 3.08
C ALA A 660 10.26 12.18 2.97
N ASP A 661 9.71 10.98 3.21
CA ASP A 661 8.26 10.73 3.23
C ASP A 661 7.56 11.63 4.26
N ALA A 662 8.06 11.69 5.50
CA ALA A 662 7.49 12.55 6.53
C ALA A 662 7.57 14.05 6.19
N THR A 663 8.62 14.47 5.49
CA THR A 663 8.77 15.86 5.05
C THR A 663 7.79 16.20 3.92
N LEU A 664 7.59 15.28 2.96
CA LEU A 664 6.58 15.41 1.92
C LEU A 664 5.17 15.48 2.54
N TRP A 665 4.84 14.57 3.45
CA TRP A 665 3.53 14.53 4.09
C TRP A 665 3.24 15.73 5.00
N LEU A 666 4.27 16.34 5.60
CA LEU A 666 4.11 17.65 6.26
C LEU A 666 3.71 18.74 5.26
N GLY A 667 4.29 18.77 4.05
CA GLY A 667 3.90 19.70 2.99
C GLY A 667 2.44 19.53 2.59
N VAL A 668 2.03 18.29 2.33
CA VAL A 668 0.63 17.95 1.99
C VAL A 668 -0.33 18.31 3.12
N LEU A 669 0.00 17.94 4.36
CA LEU A 669 -0.83 18.24 5.53
C LEU A 669 -0.98 19.75 5.74
N LYS A 670 0.10 20.52 5.59
CA LYS A 670 0.03 21.99 5.67
C LYS A 670 -0.81 22.60 4.55
N HIS A 671 -0.77 22.00 3.36
CA HIS A 671 -1.67 22.39 2.28
C HIS A 671 -3.14 22.11 2.63
N ASP A 672 -3.46 20.93 3.19
CA ASP A 672 -4.82 20.58 3.61
C ASP A 672 -5.34 21.49 4.74
N GLN A 673 -4.45 22.01 5.59
CA GLN A 673 -4.78 23.00 6.63
C GLN A 673 -4.93 24.44 6.10
N GLY A 674 -4.70 24.68 4.81
CA GLY A 674 -4.69 26.02 4.21
C GLY A 674 -3.45 26.85 4.55
N GLU A 675 -2.42 26.26 5.16
CA GLU A 675 -1.16 26.92 5.53
C GLU A 675 -0.16 26.88 4.35
N TYR A 676 -0.56 27.44 3.20
CA TYR A 676 0.14 27.28 1.91
C TYR A 676 1.61 27.75 1.93
N THR A 677 1.94 28.81 2.67
CA THR A 677 3.32 29.27 2.83
C THR A 677 4.20 28.20 3.49
N GLN A 678 3.70 27.55 4.54
CA GLN A 678 4.43 26.48 5.21
C GLN A 678 4.47 25.22 4.35
N ALA A 679 3.39 24.93 3.60
CA ALA A 679 3.36 23.82 2.65
C ALA A 679 4.49 23.93 1.62
N ALA A 680 4.63 25.09 0.97
CA ALA A 680 5.69 25.35 0.00
C ALA A 680 7.10 25.16 0.61
N GLN A 681 7.33 25.69 1.81
CA GLN A 681 8.60 25.53 2.53
C GLN A 681 8.90 24.07 2.90
N TRP A 682 7.89 23.26 3.20
CA TRP A 682 8.09 21.84 3.49
C TRP A 682 8.43 21.05 2.24
N PHE A 683 7.76 21.33 1.11
CA PHE A 683 8.10 20.70 -0.17
C PHE A 683 9.55 20.99 -0.58
N GLU A 684 10.03 22.22 -0.40
CA GLU A 684 11.43 22.60 -0.68
C GLU A 684 12.47 21.86 0.18
N ARG A 685 12.07 21.29 1.33
CA ARG A 685 12.97 20.58 2.26
C ARG A 685 13.05 19.08 2.00
N VAL A 686 12.27 18.55 1.07
CA VAL A 686 12.31 17.13 0.75
C VAL A 686 13.61 16.85 -0.01
N ASP A 687 14.43 15.93 0.52
CA ASP A 687 15.64 15.46 -0.15
C ASP A 687 15.25 14.53 -1.30
N THR A 688 15.20 15.07 -2.51
CA THR A 688 14.94 14.35 -3.76
C THR A 688 16.21 13.98 -4.53
N GLU A 689 17.39 14.45 -4.06
CA GLU A 689 18.68 14.19 -4.69
C GLU A 689 19.23 12.81 -4.29
N SER A 690 18.86 12.31 -3.11
CA SER A 690 19.17 10.95 -2.69
C SER A 690 18.55 9.91 -3.63
N PRO A 691 19.32 8.90 -4.10
CA PRO A 691 18.81 7.83 -4.98
C PRO A 691 17.55 7.13 -4.45
N GLU A 692 17.44 6.99 -3.13
CA GLU A 692 16.30 6.35 -2.45
C GLU A 692 15.00 7.15 -2.58
N ASN A 693 15.10 8.47 -2.80
CA ASN A 693 13.99 9.42 -2.71
C ASN A 693 13.65 10.09 -4.06
N THR A 694 14.36 9.76 -5.12
CA THR A 694 14.15 10.31 -6.48
C THR A 694 12.68 10.22 -6.92
N HIS A 695 11.98 9.16 -6.50
CA HIS A 695 10.56 8.95 -6.79
C HIS A 695 9.60 9.99 -6.18
N LEU A 696 10.07 10.83 -5.24
CA LEU A 696 9.28 11.89 -4.61
C LEU A 696 9.37 13.22 -5.36
N ALA A 697 10.28 13.37 -6.32
CA ALA A 697 10.54 14.63 -7.02
C ALA A 697 9.27 15.21 -7.68
N ASP A 698 8.48 14.35 -8.31
CA ASP A 698 7.24 14.75 -8.99
C ASP A 698 6.17 15.21 -7.99
N ALA A 699 6.08 14.53 -6.84
CA ALA A 699 5.19 14.91 -5.74
C ALA A 699 5.54 16.29 -5.18
N VAL A 700 6.84 16.54 -4.98
CA VAL A 700 7.38 17.80 -4.48
C VAL A 700 7.10 18.95 -5.45
N ARG A 701 7.41 18.76 -6.74
CA ARG A 701 7.18 19.75 -7.80
C ARG A 701 5.69 20.13 -7.87
N TYR A 702 4.81 19.13 -8.00
CA TYR A 702 3.37 19.37 -8.10
C TYR A 702 2.80 19.99 -6.82
N GLY A 703 3.13 19.44 -5.65
CA GLY A 703 2.67 19.94 -4.36
C GLY A 703 3.08 21.39 -4.10
N ARG A 704 4.34 21.74 -4.41
CA ARG A 704 4.84 23.12 -4.32
C ARG A 704 4.11 24.04 -5.28
N ALA A 705 3.91 23.64 -6.54
CA ALA A 705 3.16 24.43 -7.50
C ALA A 705 1.72 24.70 -7.05
N ARG A 706 1.03 23.70 -6.48
CA ARG A 706 -0.32 23.87 -5.93
C ARG A 706 -0.37 24.81 -4.73
N ALA A 707 0.64 24.75 -3.84
CA ALA A 707 0.75 25.71 -2.74
C ALA A 707 0.98 27.14 -3.24
N LEU A 708 1.82 27.33 -4.27
CA LEU A 708 2.08 28.64 -4.89
C LEU A 708 0.85 29.19 -5.65
N GLU A 709 0.12 28.32 -6.34
CA GLU A 709 -1.18 28.64 -6.96
C GLU A 709 -2.15 29.19 -5.92
N ALA A 710 -2.26 28.52 -4.76
CA ALA A 710 -3.13 28.96 -3.66
C ALA A 710 -2.68 30.28 -2.99
N LEU A 711 -1.38 30.61 -3.07
CA LEU A 711 -0.83 31.90 -2.64
C LEU A 711 -1.01 33.02 -3.67
N GLY A 712 -1.57 32.73 -4.85
CA GLY A 712 -1.70 33.68 -5.96
C GLY A 712 -0.40 33.90 -6.74
N GLN A 713 0.66 33.13 -6.47
CA GLN A 713 1.95 33.20 -7.18
C GLN A 713 1.87 32.40 -8.49
N ARG A 714 0.95 32.82 -9.38
CA ARG A 714 0.55 32.06 -10.58
C ARG A 714 1.69 31.83 -11.57
N GLU A 715 2.55 32.83 -11.79
CA GLU A 715 3.68 32.72 -12.74
C GLU A 715 4.69 31.66 -12.30
N GLU A 716 5.06 31.65 -11.01
CA GLU A 716 6.00 30.68 -10.45
C GLU A 716 5.38 29.27 -10.41
N ALA A 717 4.10 29.16 -10.04
CA ALA A 717 3.38 27.89 -10.10
C ALA A 717 3.33 27.33 -11.54
N ALA A 718 3.02 28.17 -12.53
CA ALA A 718 2.99 27.79 -13.93
C ALA A 718 4.36 27.36 -14.46
N ARG A 719 5.44 28.04 -14.03
CA ARG A 719 6.82 27.64 -14.36
C ARG A 719 7.12 26.22 -13.88
N LEU A 720 6.88 25.94 -12.59
CA LEU A 720 7.12 24.61 -12.02
C LEU A 720 6.33 23.50 -12.73
N LEU A 721 5.08 23.77 -13.09
CA LEU A 721 4.24 22.81 -13.80
C LEU A 721 4.68 22.60 -15.26
N SER A 722 5.18 23.65 -15.92
CA SER A 722 5.63 23.57 -17.33
C SER A 722 6.95 22.84 -17.49
N GLU A 723 7.83 22.90 -16.47
CA GLU A 723 9.11 22.19 -16.42
C GLU A 723 8.94 20.70 -16.04
N ASP A 724 7.72 20.23 -15.84
CA ASP A 724 7.46 18.86 -15.40
C ASP A 724 7.73 17.82 -16.51
N THR A 725 8.51 16.80 -16.16
CA THR A 725 8.81 15.65 -17.03
C THR A 725 8.14 14.36 -16.56
N SER A 726 7.36 14.42 -15.48
CA SER A 726 6.66 13.27 -14.91
C SER A 726 5.59 12.69 -15.86
N PRO A 727 5.02 11.51 -15.54
CA PRO A 727 3.84 11.01 -16.25
C PRO A 727 2.65 11.99 -16.25
N GLN A 728 2.57 12.93 -15.30
CA GLN A 728 1.52 13.96 -15.24
C GLN A 728 1.85 15.22 -16.07
N ARG A 729 2.99 15.25 -16.80
CA ARG A 729 3.44 16.44 -17.55
C ARG A 729 2.34 17.09 -18.40
N PHE A 730 1.52 16.28 -19.04
CA PHE A 730 0.51 16.75 -19.98
C PHE A 730 -0.61 17.54 -19.26
N GLY A 731 -1.12 17.00 -18.16
CA GLY A 731 -2.07 17.70 -17.30
C GLY A 731 -1.48 18.93 -16.62
N ASN A 732 -0.21 18.85 -16.22
CA ASN A 732 0.50 19.98 -15.60
C ASN A 732 0.70 21.14 -16.59
N GLN A 733 1.01 20.87 -17.86
CA GLN A 733 1.06 21.89 -18.92
C GLN A 733 -0.31 22.54 -19.18
N ILE A 734 -1.41 21.78 -19.14
CA ILE A 734 -2.77 22.33 -19.26
C ILE A 734 -3.06 23.25 -18.08
N ARG A 735 -2.76 22.81 -16.84
CA ARG A 735 -2.95 23.63 -15.64
C ARG A 735 -2.10 24.90 -15.68
N ALA A 736 -0.84 24.82 -16.10
CA ALA A 736 0.05 25.97 -16.26
C ALA A 736 -0.52 26.99 -17.24
N ALA A 737 -1.01 26.54 -18.40
CA ALA A 737 -1.64 27.42 -19.39
C ALA A 737 -2.89 28.12 -18.84
N ARG A 738 -3.72 27.41 -18.06
CA ARG A 738 -4.89 28.00 -17.38
C ARG A 738 -4.49 29.06 -16.36
N LEU A 739 -3.43 28.84 -15.59
CA LEU A 739 -2.92 29.82 -14.61
C LEU A 739 -2.46 31.12 -15.27
N LEU A 740 -1.81 31.02 -16.44
CA LEU A 740 -1.35 32.18 -17.22
C LEU A 740 -2.50 32.89 -17.96
N GLY A 741 -3.46 32.13 -18.52
CA GLY A 741 -4.62 32.67 -19.25
C GLY A 741 -5.66 33.35 -18.35
N ALA A 742 -5.81 32.90 -17.11
CA ALA A 742 -6.74 33.50 -16.13
C ALA A 742 -6.33 34.91 -15.64
N GLY A 743 -5.21 35.47 -16.13
CA GLY A 743 -4.78 36.85 -15.90
C GLY A 743 -5.19 37.84 -17.00
N SER A 744 -5.85 37.39 -18.07
CA SER A 744 -6.19 38.22 -19.24
C SER A 744 -7.64 38.72 -19.29
N GLN A 745 -8.47 38.45 -18.29
CA GLN A 745 -9.77 39.11 -18.16
C GLN A 745 -9.57 40.49 -17.52
N PRO A 746 -9.86 41.61 -18.22
CA PRO A 746 -9.88 42.92 -17.58
C PRO A 746 -10.98 42.92 -16.52
N ALA A 747 -10.65 43.44 -15.33
CA ALA A 747 -11.65 43.70 -14.31
C ALA A 747 -12.70 44.67 -14.88
N GLU A 748 -13.95 44.20 -15.02
CA GLU A 748 -15.12 45.08 -15.18
C GLU A 748 -15.60 45.62 -13.83
#